data_AF-A0A378KQY5-F1
#
_entry.id   AF-A0A378KQY5-F1
#
_cell.length_a   1.000
_cell.length_b   1.000
_cell.length_c   1.000
_cell.angle_alpha   90.00
_cell.angle_beta   90.00
_cell.angle_gamma   90.00
#
_symmetry.space_group_name_H-M   'P 1'
#
loop_
_entity.id
_entity.type
_entity.pdbx_description
1 polymer ?
#
loop_
_entity_poly.entity_id
_entity_poly.type
_entity_poly.pdbx_seq_one_letter_code
_entity_poly.pdbx_strand_id
1 'polypeptide(L)'
;MPTLYQGKELTRYKEKSGGKNKSDVDGFYENSDHEQFFIKKPADKSELFTELFAGLLLNEFKNRKLISEVYFPSLICADVIQFEDGSYGLIQPLVAFDELHKIIGTSYSDGSDRDPIKEALSGPNYYTSVTKLGESFGLSIALMFSLLLGAHSVHSGNIVALKGNEKATSKQFGRIDWGDAFRNFAHKENNTDILYAYENRGVFNYKRFTKDYFLNFKKINGLFPAMAEKAKELLPKVPEDILLDIVVSALKKIPSDFIDQTTKDKLAHYMTMPSFKEVQLGSEAHVDTFATEMAKLLEQRMTKITELKDIVVQEIPENLYASVIHLPPQPLTFDEFTSFPDIIKHWSSSIRPHVTIDIAGLNLSNLANVFNSYVSDLANVCESTNQWAHTLSNNYNMFQPYDMGHGESIHGHAFVPQYKESTILRRLFSMDLRTLNTPRFAAFENAIQNYSKDHTESEWVKIQTVLGLGQEIVMLLNIINQVQKFGMEEEVSQNIERFKTNLTAFLKAEAEVRHLIDNPRVPPHKEPHSESSFFYPIEDIELNQMTGEQLATIYLEEMNHNVPSQLIVRIIKNDPLWHRMNQAFDSGVFNPRLDQPMEKIAKAREWRQLFEIEHTHSMKHISALEQQTAVLNKEVKDKTDEARTLNTALQQQTELTQALLKKVEQLEQQQSESHSIKEEIALLKPEIELLQRQLDVAAKKEQSVLSEHSNEMSSLTQKISEKELRITQLDERLHALQKVNTELQAEIKKEQQGKIHAEQSTMLIKEELDTLNLELSRLQNELATAKEQNSLLSNEQLHKIEELGSQLKTNQLLLKQANEQLKQLEEINTTLKSEITQLRESKNSAEDSALKLTEELRSLKIQMEQLHLQLTEKNRSISELHQQRTVTPPVDKPLVEDDLPSTESIRNKEQEEFIQQQLKKEIALLKEDLKKRKTQTNPIDELIQLNSKAQEKYKTALEHNKPIHFARLERMAPVLLQVKNIEMKAAKLAKRNETKAADAALHLASQIRAEIKGYAESEEQNEQLALNDFKIKAGRHINASKNTLIHHREEWKYILANVTVGILLLGIGYAAAILINKQVTGHYTFFSKTDSIKQVEQLNESIISNDIKPFSGG
;
A
#
# COMPACT_ATOMS: atom_id res chain seq x y z
N MET A 1 32.80 28.96 -29.33
CA MET A 1 31.34 29.05 -29.11
C MET A 1 30.94 27.83 -28.31
N PRO A 2 30.08 27.95 -27.29
CA PRO A 2 29.65 26.79 -26.52
C PRO A 2 29.01 25.73 -27.44
N THR A 3 29.33 24.46 -27.22
CA THR A 3 28.64 23.36 -27.91
C THR A 3 27.24 23.24 -27.32
N LEU A 4 26.20 23.55 -28.09
CA LEU A 4 24.82 23.56 -27.59
C LEU A 4 24.07 22.28 -28.00
N TYR A 5 23.24 21.78 -27.09
CA TYR A 5 22.25 20.74 -27.38
C TYR A 5 20.94 21.06 -26.65
N GLN A 6 19.83 21.05 -27.40
CA GLN A 6 18.49 21.41 -26.90
C GLN A 6 18.45 22.76 -26.13
N GLY A 7 19.31 23.71 -26.52
CA GLY A 7 19.43 25.04 -25.90
C GLY A 7 20.35 25.11 -24.66
N LYS A 8 20.84 23.97 -24.16
CA LYS A 8 21.78 23.90 -23.03
C LYS A 8 23.23 23.82 -23.52
N GLU A 9 24.17 24.38 -22.77
CA GLU A 9 25.61 24.25 -23.04
C GLU A 9 26.14 22.88 -22.57
N LEU A 10 26.99 22.25 -23.38
CA LEU A 10 27.63 20.98 -23.08
C LEU A 10 29.13 21.15 -22.79
N THR A 11 29.53 20.84 -21.56
CA THR A 11 30.94 20.78 -21.15
C THR A 11 31.48 19.35 -21.30
N ARG A 12 32.59 19.18 -22.03
CA ARG A 12 33.27 17.88 -22.17
C ARG A 12 34.09 17.58 -20.91
N TYR A 13 33.77 16.49 -20.21
CA TYR A 13 34.45 16.11 -18.96
C TYR A 13 35.45 14.96 -19.13
N LYS A 14 35.32 14.11 -20.16
CA LYS A 14 36.20 12.95 -20.40
C LYS A 14 36.32 12.63 -21.90
N GLU A 15 37.50 12.22 -22.37
CA GLU A 15 37.66 11.71 -23.76
C GLU A 15 37.29 10.23 -23.88
N LYS A 16 36.94 9.84 -25.11
CA LYS A 16 36.66 8.45 -25.49
C LYS A 16 37.95 7.61 -25.57
N SER A 17 38.11 6.63 -24.67
CA SER A 17 39.28 5.77 -24.62
C SER A 17 39.33 4.71 -25.75
N GLY A 18 38.20 4.11 -26.12
CA GLY A 18 38.10 3.03 -27.12
C GLY A 18 37.51 3.43 -28.48
N GLY A 19 37.20 2.42 -29.30
CA GLY A 19 36.51 2.57 -30.60
C GLY A 19 37.41 2.88 -31.80
N LYS A 20 36.89 2.62 -33.01
CA LYS A 20 37.62 2.76 -34.30
C LYS A 20 37.79 4.21 -34.74
N ASN A 21 36.72 5.01 -34.60
CA ASN A 21 36.72 6.43 -34.88
C ASN A 21 37.17 7.17 -33.61
N LYS A 22 38.08 8.14 -33.74
CA LYS A 22 38.46 9.10 -32.69
C LYS A 22 38.61 10.47 -33.34
N SER A 23 37.56 11.29 -33.27
CA SER A 23 37.65 12.73 -33.58
C SER A 23 38.07 13.51 -32.34
N ASP A 24 38.53 14.74 -32.50
CA ASP A 24 38.90 15.59 -31.37
C ASP A 24 37.69 16.00 -30.50
N VAL A 25 36.46 15.79 -31.00
CA VAL A 25 35.19 15.95 -30.27
C VAL A 25 34.62 14.65 -29.68
N ASP A 26 35.25 13.48 -29.90
CA ASP A 26 34.73 12.20 -29.40
C ASP A 26 34.91 12.08 -27.87
N GLY A 27 33.83 12.04 -27.09
CA GLY A 27 33.94 11.99 -25.63
C GLY A 27 32.62 12.04 -24.87
N PHE A 28 32.74 12.23 -23.56
CA PHE A 28 31.64 12.33 -22.63
C PHE A 28 31.46 13.80 -22.21
N TYR A 29 30.21 14.24 -22.26
CA TYR A 29 29.78 15.62 -22.08
C TYR A 29 28.67 15.67 -21.02
N GLU A 30 28.58 16.79 -20.31
CA GLU A 30 27.59 17.06 -19.27
C GLU A 30 27.02 18.47 -19.47
N ASN A 31 25.75 18.67 -19.14
CA ASN A 31 25.10 19.98 -19.23
C ASN A 31 24.89 20.63 -17.85
N SER A 32 24.26 21.80 -17.82
CA SER A 32 23.89 22.55 -16.60
C SER A 32 23.07 21.77 -15.58
N ASP A 33 22.43 20.68 -16.01
CA ASP A 33 21.43 19.94 -15.24
C ASP A 33 21.96 18.54 -14.86
N HIS A 34 23.27 18.30 -15.01
CA HIS A 34 23.97 17.03 -14.83
C HIS A 34 23.49 15.87 -15.73
N GLU A 35 22.80 16.17 -16.84
CA GLU A 35 22.50 15.15 -17.85
C GLU A 35 23.79 14.81 -18.61
N GLN A 36 24.15 13.53 -18.63
CA GLN A 36 25.40 13.06 -19.23
C GLN A 36 25.17 12.40 -20.59
N PHE A 37 26.04 12.74 -21.53
CA PHE A 37 25.95 12.34 -22.93
C PHE A 37 27.28 11.79 -23.44
N PHE A 38 27.21 10.86 -24.39
CA PHE A 38 28.33 10.43 -25.20
C PHE A 38 28.19 11.02 -26.61
N ILE A 39 29.23 11.71 -27.09
CA ILE A 39 29.30 12.31 -28.42
C ILE A 39 30.35 11.58 -29.26
N LYS A 40 30.01 11.27 -30.52
CA LYS A 40 30.95 10.77 -31.55
C LYS A 40 30.74 11.50 -32.87
N LYS A 41 31.83 11.76 -33.61
CA LYS A 41 31.81 12.30 -34.99
C LYS A 41 32.33 11.21 -35.95
N PRO A 42 31.46 10.37 -36.53
CA PRO A 42 31.86 9.32 -37.47
C PRO A 42 32.61 9.87 -38.67
N ALA A 43 33.65 9.15 -39.11
CA ALA A 43 34.48 9.57 -40.23
C ALA A 43 33.84 9.29 -41.60
N ASP A 44 32.93 8.31 -41.68
CA ASP A 44 32.09 8.09 -42.85
C ASP A 44 30.75 8.82 -42.65
N LYS A 45 30.44 9.77 -43.54
CA LYS A 45 29.14 10.46 -43.55
C LYS A 45 27.96 9.49 -43.74
N SER A 46 28.22 8.31 -44.33
CA SER A 46 27.23 7.24 -44.48
C SER A 46 26.87 6.62 -43.11
N GLU A 47 27.88 6.36 -42.26
CA GLU A 47 27.72 5.84 -40.88
C GLU A 47 27.04 6.87 -39.97
N LEU A 48 27.42 8.15 -40.11
CA LEU A 48 26.75 9.30 -39.47
C LEU A 48 25.26 9.38 -39.82
N PHE A 49 24.89 9.18 -41.09
CA PHE A 49 23.47 9.18 -41.50
C PHE A 49 22.71 7.94 -41.05
N THR A 50 23.23 6.73 -41.28
CA THR A 50 22.49 5.49 -40.96
C THR A 50 22.19 5.38 -39.48
N GLU A 51 23.12 5.80 -38.62
CA GLU A 51 22.92 5.79 -37.17
C GLU A 51 21.96 6.88 -36.70
N LEU A 52 22.06 8.11 -37.21
CA LEU A 52 21.11 9.18 -36.89
C LEU A 52 19.68 8.80 -37.33
N PHE A 53 19.52 8.35 -38.57
CA PHE A 53 18.21 8.01 -39.12
C PHE A 53 17.59 6.81 -38.40
N ALA A 54 18.39 5.79 -38.04
CA ALA A 54 17.93 4.72 -37.17
C ALA A 54 17.50 5.24 -35.79
N GLY A 55 18.28 6.14 -35.18
CA GLY A 55 17.98 6.70 -33.86
C GLY A 55 16.73 7.58 -33.82
N LEU A 56 16.54 8.43 -34.84
CA LEU A 56 15.34 9.26 -35.00
C LEU A 56 14.09 8.41 -35.23
N LEU A 57 14.17 7.37 -36.07
CA LEU A 57 13.06 6.41 -36.24
C LEU A 57 12.72 5.70 -34.92
N LEU A 58 13.72 5.20 -34.18
CA LEU A 58 13.49 4.57 -32.87
C LEU A 58 12.90 5.56 -31.86
N ASN A 59 13.31 6.83 -31.89
CA ASN A 59 12.73 7.87 -31.05
C ASN A 59 11.29 8.22 -31.45
N GLU A 60 10.89 8.14 -32.73
CA GLU A 60 9.47 8.23 -33.11
C GLU A 60 8.63 7.09 -32.50
N PHE A 61 9.11 5.85 -32.52
CA PHE A 61 8.41 4.72 -31.86
C PHE A 61 8.24 4.92 -30.35
N LYS A 62 9.23 5.52 -29.67
CA LYS A 62 9.16 5.88 -28.25
C LYS A 62 8.18 7.04 -28.00
N ASN A 63 8.38 8.17 -28.69
CA ASN A 63 7.65 9.41 -28.47
C ASN A 63 6.14 9.26 -28.75
N ARG A 64 5.77 8.41 -29.72
CA ARG A 64 4.38 8.06 -30.04
C ARG A 64 3.79 6.98 -29.12
N LYS A 65 4.54 6.53 -28.11
CA LYS A 65 4.20 5.46 -27.15
C LYS A 65 3.72 4.14 -27.81
N LEU A 66 4.28 3.82 -28.99
CA LEU A 66 3.92 2.62 -29.76
C LEU A 66 4.47 1.33 -29.12
N ILE A 67 5.53 1.48 -28.31
CA ILE A 67 6.12 0.46 -27.43
C ILE A 67 6.08 0.96 -25.98
N SER A 68 6.05 0.04 -25.02
CA SER A 68 6.03 0.38 -23.58
C SER A 68 7.33 1.08 -23.13
N GLU A 69 7.19 2.06 -22.22
CA GLU A 69 8.26 2.93 -21.73
C GLU A 69 9.39 2.16 -21.04
N VAL A 70 9.06 1.01 -20.42
CA VAL A 70 10.02 0.05 -19.83
C VAL A 70 11.08 -0.43 -20.85
N TYR A 71 10.76 -0.40 -22.15
CA TYR A 71 11.65 -0.80 -23.23
C TYR A 71 12.45 0.35 -23.84
N PHE A 72 12.23 1.62 -23.44
CA PHE A 72 12.98 2.76 -23.97
C PHE A 72 14.50 2.64 -23.70
N PRO A 73 14.97 2.21 -22.50
CA PRO A 73 16.39 2.00 -22.23
C PRO A 73 17.01 0.85 -23.05
N SER A 74 16.22 -0.10 -23.54
CA SER A 74 16.71 -1.19 -24.41
C SER A 74 17.09 -0.72 -25.83
N LEU A 75 16.66 0.48 -26.22
CA LEU A 75 16.84 1.05 -27.56
C LEU A 75 17.68 2.32 -27.46
N ILE A 76 18.93 2.16 -27.00
CA ILE A 76 19.90 3.25 -26.86
C ILE A 76 20.31 3.71 -28.26
N CYS A 77 20.04 4.96 -28.59
CA CYS A 77 20.25 5.51 -29.92
C CYS A 77 20.65 6.98 -29.87
N ALA A 78 21.27 7.44 -30.96
CA ALA A 78 21.75 8.80 -31.10
C ALA A 78 20.70 9.76 -31.68
N ASP A 79 20.91 11.04 -31.36
CA ASP A 79 20.32 12.21 -32.00
C ASP A 79 21.44 13.07 -32.63
N VAL A 80 21.10 14.17 -33.31
CA VAL A 80 22.05 15.05 -33.99
C VAL A 80 22.63 16.12 -33.05
N ILE A 81 23.90 16.47 -33.24
CA ILE A 81 24.49 17.70 -32.69
C ILE A 81 25.33 18.41 -33.76
N GLN A 82 25.32 19.75 -33.74
CA GLN A 82 26.16 20.60 -34.59
C GLN A 82 27.35 21.14 -33.79
N PHE A 83 28.51 21.23 -34.42
CA PHE A 83 29.74 21.78 -33.85
C PHE A 83 30.03 23.20 -34.36
N GLU A 84 31.00 23.89 -33.75
CA GLU A 84 31.43 25.24 -34.14
C GLU A 84 31.86 25.37 -35.61
N ASP A 85 32.36 24.30 -36.21
CA ASP A 85 32.79 24.25 -37.62
C ASP A 85 31.61 24.12 -38.59
N GLY A 86 30.37 24.22 -38.10
CA GLY A 86 29.13 24.02 -38.85
C GLY A 86 28.81 22.56 -39.17
N SER A 87 29.73 21.63 -38.92
CA SER A 87 29.54 20.22 -39.24
C SER A 87 28.84 19.46 -38.09
N TYR A 88 28.42 18.23 -38.38
CA TYR A 88 27.57 17.44 -37.51
C TYR A 88 28.26 16.24 -36.87
N GLY A 89 27.70 15.79 -35.75
CA GLY A 89 28.02 14.55 -35.08
C GLY A 89 26.77 13.92 -34.46
N LEU A 90 27.00 12.85 -33.72
CA LEU A 90 25.98 12.07 -33.03
C LEU A 90 26.13 12.28 -31.52
N ILE A 91 25.02 12.60 -30.85
CA ILE A 91 24.91 12.69 -29.40
C ILE A 91 23.98 11.59 -28.90
N GLN A 92 24.38 10.89 -27.84
CA GLN A 92 23.63 9.77 -27.27
C GLN A 92 23.57 9.95 -25.74
N PRO A 93 22.44 9.66 -25.07
CA PRO A 93 22.42 9.57 -23.61
C PRO A 93 23.46 8.58 -23.09
N LEU A 94 24.13 8.94 -21.99
CA LEU A 94 25.08 8.04 -21.33
C LEU A 94 24.33 7.08 -20.40
N VAL A 95 24.21 5.82 -20.83
CA VAL A 95 23.57 4.74 -20.06
C VAL A 95 24.64 3.87 -19.42
N ALA A 96 24.45 3.50 -18.15
CA ALA A 96 25.32 2.55 -17.47
C ALA A 96 25.01 1.10 -17.90
N PHE A 97 26.00 0.37 -18.41
CA PHE A 97 25.85 -1.01 -18.87
C PHE A 97 27.15 -1.82 -18.75
N ASP A 98 27.04 -3.15 -18.90
CA ASP A 98 28.15 -4.07 -19.17
C ASP A 98 27.94 -4.74 -20.54
N GLU A 99 28.99 -4.86 -21.35
CA GLU A 99 28.92 -5.54 -22.65
C GLU A 99 28.68 -7.04 -22.50
N LEU A 100 27.81 -7.63 -23.32
CA LEU A 100 27.36 -9.01 -23.15
C LEU A 100 28.52 -10.01 -23.11
N HIS A 101 29.63 -9.76 -23.81
CA HIS A 101 30.79 -10.67 -23.83
C HIS A 101 31.54 -10.81 -22.50
N LYS A 102 31.42 -9.82 -21.61
CA LYS A 102 31.92 -9.91 -20.23
C LYS A 102 31.03 -10.83 -19.40
N ILE A 103 29.72 -10.80 -19.67
CA ILE A 103 28.68 -11.56 -18.96
C ILE A 103 28.64 -13.04 -19.42
N ILE A 104 28.64 -13.30 -20.74
CA ILE A 104 28.60 -14.67 -21.29
C ILE A 104 29.99 -15.30 -21.44
N GLY A 105 31.05 -14.62 -20.98
CA GLY A 105 32.42 -15.14 -21.01
C GLY A 105 33.04 -15.28 -22.40
N THR A 106 32.52 -14.61 -23.44
CA THR A 106 33.09 -14.63 -24.81
C THR A 106 34.18 -13.58 -25.05
N SER A 107 34.53 -12.80 -24.03
CA SER A 107 35.68 -11.90 -24.06
C SER A 107 36.99 -12.59 -24.43
N TYR A 108 37.94 -11.81 -24.97
CA TYR A 108 39.37 -12.13 -24.93
C TYR A 108 39.86 -12.34 -23.49
N SER A 109 41.03 -12.98 -23.33
CA SER A 109 41.59 -13.34 -22.01
C SER A 109 42.00 -12.15 -21.12
N ASP A 110 42.00 -10.94 -21.66
CA ASP A 110 42.24 -9.67 -20.98
C ASP A 110 40.95 -8.88 -20.68
N GLY A 111 39.78 -9.39 -21.09
CA GLY A 111 38.48 -8.72 -20.93
C GLY A 111 38.23 -7.53 -21.86
N SER A 112 39.11 -7.26 -22.82
CA SER A 112 39.13 -6.00 -23.60
C SER A 112 37.97 -5.83 -24.61
N ASP A 113 37.70 -6.86 -25.41
CA ASP A 113 36.66 -6.95 -26.45
C ASP A 113 36.18 -8.42 -26.55
N ARG A 114 35.10 -8.67 -27.29
CA ARG A 114 34.58 -10.00 -27.63
C ARG A 114 35.44 -10.73 -28.66
N ASP A 115 35.88 -11.95 -28.35
CA ASP A 115 36.63 -12.82 -29.26
C ASP A 115 35.74 -13.25 -30.45
N PRO A 116 36.00 -12.78 -31.69
CA PRO A 116 35.16 -13.08 -32.85
C PRO A 116 35.20 -14.56 -33.26
N ILE A 117 36.28 -15.28 -32.93
CA ILE A 117 36.47 -16.69 -33.31
C ILE A 117 35.74 -17.58 -32.30
N LYS A 118 35.85 -17.27 -31.00
CA LYS A 118 35.10 -17.94 -29.93
C LYS A 118 33.60 -17.85 -30.17
N GLU A 119 33.10 -16.70 -30.62
CA GLU A 119 31.68 -16.54 -30.98
C GLU A 119 31.33 -17.20 -32.32
N ALA A 120 32.17 -17.11 -33.35
CA ALA A 120 31.95 -17.78 -34.63
C ALA A 120 31.81 -19.32 -34.50
N LEU A 121 32.58 -19.93 -33.60
CA LEU A 121 32.64 -21.39 -33.43
C LEU A 121 31.71 -21.90 -32.33
N SER A 122 31.55 -21.15 -31.24
CA SER A 122 30.87 -21.61 -30.02
C SER A 122 29.81 -20.63 -29.50
N GLY A 123 29.57 -19.49 -30.17
CA GLY A 123 28.59 -18.47 -29.78
C GLY A 123 27.22 -19.04 -29.38
N PRO A 124 26.61 -19.96 -30.16
CA PRO A 124 25.35 -20.59 -29.79
C PRO A 124 25.31 -21.30 -28.43
N ASN A 125 26.45 -21.73 -27.88
CA ASN A 125 26.53 -22.35 -26.55
C ASN A 125 26.88 -21.34 -25.44
N TYR A 126 27.49 -20.20 -25.77
CA TYR A 126 27.78 -19.14 -24.81
C TYR A 126 26.60 -18.18 -24.65
N TYR A 127 25.91 -17.84 -25.73
CA TYR A 127 24.78 -16.90 -25.71
C TYR A 127 23.59 -17.47 -24.91
N THR A 128 23.44 -18.80 -24.80
CA THR A 128 22.48 -19.43 -23.86
C THR A 128 22.76 -19.14 -22.40
N SER A 129 23.96 -18.68 -22.02
CA SER A 129 24.21 -18.18 -20.66
C SER A 129 23.31 -17.00 -20.29
N VAL A 130 22.70 -16.29 -21.26
CA VAL A 130 21.67 -15.27 -21.01
C VAL A 130 20.51 -15.81 -20.17
N THR A 131 20.04 -17.04 -20.41
CA THR A 131 18.90 -17.62 -19.66
C THR A 131 19.27 -18.06 -18.25
N LYS A 132 20.54 -17.93 -17.86
CA LYS A 132 21.08 -18.33 -16.54
C LYS A 132 21.30 -17.15 -15.59
N LEU A 133 20.87 -15.94 -15.98
CA LEU A 133 21.18 -14.69 -15.28
C LEU A 133 20.06 -14.21 -14.34
N GLY A 134 19.04 -15.04 -14.09
CA GLY A 134 17.78 -14.67 -13.45
C GLY A 134 16.73 -14.26 -14.48
N GLU A 135 15.70 -13.55 -14.03
CA GLU A 135 14.76 -12.90 -14.94
C GLU A 135 15.48 -11.91 -15.87
N SER A 136 14.98 -11.76 -17.10
CA SER A 136 15.50 -10.75 -18.01
C SER A 136 14.46 -10.21 -18.98
N PHE A 137 14.74 -9.05 -19.56
CA PHE A 137 13.92 -8.46 -20.61
C PHE A 137 14.77 -7.60 -21.55
N GLY A 138 14.13 -7.00 -22.56
CA GLY A 138 14.79 -6.02 -23.44
C GLY A 138 15.63 -6.60 -24.59
N LEU A 139 16.22 -7.78 -24.45
CA LEU A 139 16.96 -8.40 -25.56
C LEU A 139 16.03 -8.73 -26.73
N SER A 140 14.81 -9.21 -26.46
CA SER A 140 13.78 -9.46 -27.47
C SER A 140 13.40 -8.21 -28.26
N ILE A 141 13.13 -7.07 -27.61
CA ILE A 141 12.77 -5.82 -28.32
C ILE A 141 13.98 -5.21 -29.06
N ALA A 142 15.18 -5.27 -28.47
CA ALA A 142 16.41 -4.78 -29.10
C ALA A 142 16.74 -5.57 -30.38
N LEU A 143 16.66 -6.91 -30.35
CA LEU A 143 16.84 -7.75 -31.52
C LEU A 143 15.71 -7.60 -32.55
N MET A 144 14.46 -7.40 -32.11
CA MET A 144 13.32 -7.14 -33.00
C MET A 144 13.55 -5.86 -33.84
N PHE A 145 13.91 -4.74 -33.20
CA PHE A 145 14.21 -3.50 -33.93
C PHE A 145 15.50 -3.58 -34.75
N SER A 146 16.52 -4.30 -34.27
CA SER A 146 17.73 -4.59 -35.07
C SER A 146 17.38 -5.28 -36.39
N LEU A 147 16.49 -6.28 -36.31
CA LEU A 147 16.03 -7.05 -37.44
C LEU A 147 15.12 -6.23 -38.37
N LEU A 148 14.26 -5.37 -37.80
CA LEU A 148 13.40 -4.44 -38.54
C LEU A 148 14.24 -3.48 -39.40
N LEU A 149 15.21 -2.78 -38.79
CA LEU A 149 16.05 -1.77 -39.45
C LEU A 149 17.23 -2.35 -40.24
N GLY A 150 17.40 -3.68 -40.26
CA GLY A 150 18.50 -4.34 -40.98
C GLY A 150 19.89 -4.17 -40.36
N ALA A 151 19.94 -3.82 -39.07
CA ALA A 151 21.16 -3.77 -38.27
C ALA A 151 21.56 -5.19 -37.84
N HIS A 152 22.23 -5.93 -38.72
CA HIS A 152 22.56 -7.34 -38.49
C HIS A 152 23.81 -7.59 -37.61
N SER A 153 24.52 -6.55 -37.20
CA SER A 153 25.68 -6.60 -36.29
C SER A 153 25.27 -6.72 -34.82
N VAL A 154 24.40 -7.68 -34.51
CA VAL A 154 23.86 -7.97 -33.15
C VAL A 154 24.82 -8.79 -32.29
N HIS A 155 26.13 -8.60 -32.45
CA HIS A 155 27.14 -9.27 -31.63
C HIS A 155 27.21 -8.69 -30.22
N SER A 156 27.75 -9.49 -29.29
CA SER A 156 27.91 -9.22 -27.86
C SER A 156 28.65 -7.93 -27.44
N GLY A 157 29.30 -7.21 -28.35
CA GLY A 157 29.83 -5.85 -28.13
C GLY A 157 28.84 -4.71 -28.43
N ASN A 158 27.77 -4.97 -29.18
CA ASN A 158 26.67 -4.01 -29.44
C ASN A 158 25.40 -4.38 -28.66
N ILE A 159 25.35 -5.57 -28.05
CA ILE A 159 24.31 -6.00 -27.11
C ILE A 159 24.90 -5.89 -25.70
N VAL A 160 24.18 -5.24 -24.80
CA VAL A 160 24.66 -4.88 -23.46
C VAL A 160 23.59 -5.19 -22.41
N ALA A 161 23.98 -5.49 -21.17
CA ALA A 161 23.07 -5.52 -20.03
C ALA A 161 23.15 -4.18 -19.30
N LEU A 162 22.01 -3.55 -19.07
CA LEU A 162 21.92 -2.26 -18.38
C LEU A 162 22.09 -2.46 -16.87
N LYS A 163 22.71 -1.49 -16.21
CA LYS A 163 22.80 -1.46 -14.75
C LYS A 163 21.54 -0.79 -14.21
N GLY A 164 20.65 -1.59 -13.63
CA GLY A 164 19.52 -1.08 -12.86
C GLY A 164 19.98 -0.48 -11.53
N ASN A 165 19.04 0.07 -10.77
CA ASN A 165 19.27 0.36 -9.35
C ASN A 165 19.66 -0.93 -8.60
N GLU A 166 20.36 -0.80 -7.46
CA GLU A 166 20.82 -1.95 -6.67
C GLU A 166 19.70 -2.86 -6.11
N LYS A 167 18.43 -2.45 -6.27
CA LYS A 167 17.22 -3.22 -5.93
C LYS A 167 16.54 -3.87 -7.14
N ALA A 168 17.11 -3.77 -8.34
CA ALA A 168 16.53 -4.34 -9.57
C ALA A 168 16.83 -5.84 -9.67
N THR A 169 15.76 -6.64 -9.66
CA THR A 169 15.77 -8.10 -9.68
C THR A 169 15.95 -8.66 -11.10
N SER A 170 15.13 -8.21 -12.06
CA SER A 170 15.23 -8.60 -13.47
C SER A 170 16.28 -7.79 -14.24
N LYS A 171 17.07 -8.44 -15.10
CA LYS A 171 18.12 -7.78 -15.90
C LYS A 171 17.58 -7.27 -17.25
N GLN A 172 17.67 -5.97 -17.47
CA GLN A 172 17.37 -5.37 -18.77
C GLN A 172 18.57 -5.48 -19.71
N PHE A 173 18.34 -5.95 -20.94
CA PHE A 173 19.29 -5.84 -22.04
C PHE A 173 18.91 -4.71 -23.00
N GLY A 174 19.89 -4.18 -23.73
CA GLY A 174 19.70 -3.21 -24.80
C GLY A 174 20.67 -3.37 -25.96
N ARG A 175 20.44 -2.62 -27.04
CA ARG A 175 21.39 -2.43 -28.14
C ARG A 175 21.97 -1.02 -28.11
N ILE A 176 23.28 -0.93 -28.33
CA ILE A 176 24.03 0.28 -28.69
C ILE A 176 24.54 0.17 -30.13
N ASP A 177 24.97 1.30 -30.70
CA ASP A 177 25.69 1.41 -31.98
C ASP A 177 24.89 0.84 -33.19
N TRP A 178 24.19 1.74 -33.88
CA TRP A 178 23.22 1.42 -34.94
C TRP A 178 23.70 1.78 -36.36
N GLY A 179 24.95 2.21 -36.54
CA GLY A 179 25.49 2.62 -37.85
C GLY A 179 25.52 1.53 -38.93
N ASP A 180 25.33 0.26 -38.56
CA ASP A 180 25.18 -0.84 -39.51
C ASP A 180 23.76 -1.01 -40.08
N ALA A 181 22.77 -0.25 -39.58
CA ALA A 181 21.40 -0.24 -40.08
C ALA A 181 21.31 0.05 -41.58
N PHE A 182 20.20 -0.36 -42.19
CA PHE A 182 19.84 -0.18 -43.60
C PHE A 182 20.85 -0.74 -44.63
N ARG A 183 21.79 -1.62 -44.26
CA ARG A 183 22.73 -2.16 -45.24
C ARG A 183 22.07 -3.17 -46.19
N ASN A 184 22.14 -2.89 -47.50
CA ASN A 184 21.41 -3.59 -48.56
C ASN A 184 19.90 -3.69 -48.27
N PHE A 185 19.31 -2.66 -47.64
CA PHE A 185 17.99 -2.75 -47.01
C PHE A 185 16.91 -3.26 -47.96
N ALA A 186 16.77 -2.63 -49.13
CA ALA A 186 15.76 -3.00 -50.13
C ALA A 186 16.17 -4.18 -51.03
N HIS A 187 17.37 -4.73 -50.89
CA HIS A 187 17.82 -5.82 -51.76
C HIS A 187 16.93 -7.07 -51.56
N LYS A 188 16.31 -7.58 -52.63
CA LYS A 188 15.26 -8.61 -52.58
C LYS A 188 15.64 -9.84 -51.76
N GLU A 189 16.90 -10.29 -51.86
CA GLU A 189 17.39 -11.42 -51.06
C GLU A 189 17.44 -11.10 -49.56
N ASN A 190 17.84 -9.88 -49.17
CA ASN A 190 17.97 -9.42 -47.78
C ASN A 190 16.63 -9.42 -47.03
N ASN A 191 15.52 -9.41 -47.78
CA ASN A 191 14.15 -9.47 -47.27
C ASN A 191 13.46 -10.83 -47.50
N THR A 192 14.12 -11.78 -48.18
CA THR A 192 13.55 -13.13 -48.41
C THR A 192 13.51 -13.91 -47.09
N ASP A 193 14.68 -14.06 -46.47
CA ASP A 193 14.90 -14.51 -45.10
C ASP A 193 15.68 -13.38 -44.40
N ILE A 194 15.07 -12.78 -43.38
CA ILE A 194 15.59 -11.58 -42.71
C ILE A 194 16.71 -11.89 -41.70
N LEU A 195 16.88 -13.14 -41.25
CA LEU A 195 17.87 -13.47 -40.22
C LEU A 195 19.32 -13.48 -40.73
N TYR A 196 19.53 -13.51 -42.05
CA TYR A 196 20.84 -13.59 -42.68
C TYR A 196 21.15 -12.33 -43.50
N ALA A 197 22.14 -11.53 -43.07
CA ALA A 197 22.57 -10.36 -43.84
C ALA A 197 23.01 -10.74 -45.27
N TYR A 198 22.54 -10.01 -46.28
CA TYR A 198 22.88 -10.27 -47.68
C TYR A 198 24.40 -10.29 -47.94
N GLU A 199 25.18 -9.42 -47.29
CA GLU A 199 26.64 -9.33 -47.44
C GLU A 199 27.43 -10.58 -46.97
N ASN A 200 26.78 -11.50 -46.27
CA ASN A 200 27.34 -12.77 -45.78
C ASN A 200 26.97 -13.97 -46.65
N ARG A 201 26.11 -13.79 -47.66
CA ARG A 201 25.62 -14.89 -48.52
C ARG A 201 26.65 -15.30 -49.59
N GLY A 202 26.42 -16.46 -50.20
CA GLY A 202 27.28 -17.06 -51.22
C GLY A 202 28.05 -18.29 -50.73
N VAL A 203 28.24 -19.27 -51.63
CA VAL A 203 28.76 -20.63 -51.32
C VAL A 203 30.24 -20.66 -50.88
N PHE A 204 30.95 -19.53 -51.03
CA PHE A 204 32.36 -19.37 -50.63
C PHE A 204 32.57 -18.19 -49.65
N ASN A 205 31.50 -17.55 -49.18
CA ASN A 205 31.61 -16.38 -48.30
C ASN A 205 31.86 -16.81 -46.86
N TYR A 206 33.12 -16.73 -46.41
CA TYR A 206 33.49 -17.16 -45.06
C TYR A 206 32.81 -16.33 -43.95
N LYS A 207 32.36 -15.10 -44.25
CA LYS A 207 31.64 -14.24 -43.29
C LYS A 207 30.38 -14.92 -42.75
N ARG A 208 29.73 -15.79 -43.53
CA ARG A 208 28.56 -16.58 -43.08
C ARG A 208 28.80 -17.33 -41.77
N PHE A 209 30.05 -17.77 -41.54
CA PHE A 209 30.44 -18.49 -40.33
C PHE A 209 30.91 -17.58 -39.18
N THR A 210 31.09 -16.28 -39.40
CA THR A 210 31.72 -15.36 -38.44
C THR A 210 30.96 -14.05 -38.21
N LYS A 211 29.88 -13.80 -38.96
CA LYS A 211 29.12 -12.54 -38.99
C LYS A 211 27.59 -12.66 -39.09
N ASP A 212 27.04 -13.87 -39.23
CA ASP A 212 25.58 -14.07 -39.14
C ASP A 212 25.14 -14.09 -37.66
N TYR A 213 25.29 -12.97 -36.96
CA TYR A 213 25.24 -12.92 -35.50
C TYR A 213 23.88 -13.30 -34.88
N PHE A 214 22.77 -13.14 -35.62
CA PHE A 214 21.46 -13.69 -35.21
C PHE A 214 21.51 -15.21 -34.97
N LEU A 215 22.41 -15.95 -35.64
CA LEU A 215 22.58 -17.40 -35.44
C LEU A 215 23.29 -17.75 -34.12
N ASN A 216 23.88 -16.79 -33.39
CA ASN A 216 24.38 -17.02 -32.04
C ASN A 216 23.23 -17.15 -31.04
N PHE A 217 22.09 -16.51 -31.29
CA PHE A 217 20.91 -16.56 -30.43
C PHE A 217 20.07 -17.84 -30.62
N LYS A 218 20.35 -18.66 -31.65
CA LYS A 218 19.47 -19.76 -32.11
C LYS A 218 19.22 -20.94 -31.16
N LYS A 219 19.90 -20.99 -30.01
CA LYS A 219 19.72 -21.99 -28.95
C LYS A 219 19.01 -21.45 -27.71
N ILE A 220 18.69 -20.15 -27.72
CA ILE A 220 17.90 -19.49 -26.69
C ILE A 220 16.42 -19.75 -27.05
N ASN A 221 15.90 -20.91 -26.60
CA ASN A 221 14.53 -21.34 -26.88
C ASN A 221 13.54 -20.24 -26.46
N GLY A 222 12.58 -19.85 -27.30
CA GLY A 222 11.57 -18.84 -26.99
C GLY A 222 11.96 -17.39 -27.36
N LEU A 223 13.22 -17.10 -27.71
CA LEU A 223 13.62 -15.74 -28.09
C LEU A 223 13.07 -15.30 -29.45
N PHE A 224 13.09 -16.18 -30.46
CA PHE A 224 12.50 -15.84 -31.75
C PHE A 224 10.96 -15.73 -31.69
N PRO A 225 10.23 -16.61 -30.98
CA PRO A 225 8.84 -16.38 -30.60
C PRO A 225 8.60 -15.06 -29.84
N ALA A 226 9.43 -14.69 -28.86
CA ALA A 226 9.29 -13.43 -28.12
C ALA A 226 9.52 -12.18 -29.00
N MET A 227 10.36 -12.27 -30.04
CA MET A 227 10.46 -11.24 -31.09
C MET A 227 9.20 -11.21 -31.97
N ALA A 228 8.64 -12.37 -32.32
CA ALA A 228 7.43 -12.48 -33.12
C ALA A 228 6.20 -11.89 -32.42
N GLU A 229 5.95 -12.22 -31.15
CA GLU A 229 4.82 -11.67 -30.39
C GLU A 229 4.92 -10.15 -30.24
N LYS A 230 6.12 -9.60 -30.04
CA LYS A 230 6.34 -8.15 -29.99
C LYS A 230 6.07 -7.45 -31.33
N ALA A 231 6.40 -8.09 -32.45
CA ALA A 231 6.03 -7.60 -33.77
C ALA A 231 4.51 -7.69 -34.03
N LYS A 232 3.83 -8.75 -33.54
CA LYS A 232 2.36 -8.89 -33.63
C LYS A 232 1.63 -7.85 -32.78
N GLU A 233 2.17 -7.50 -31.62
CA GLU A 233 1.61 -6.45 -30.76
C GLU A 233 1.80 -5.05 -31.38
N LEU A 234 2.94 -4.82 -32.04
CA LEU A 234 3.28 -3.53 -32.64
C LEU A 234 2.58 -3.30 -33.99
N LEU A 235 2.53 -4.30 -34.88
CA LEU A 235 2.05 -4.15 -36.27
C LEU A 235 0.65 -3.49 -36.40
N PRO A 236 -0.38 -3.84 -35.60
CA PRO A 236 -1.69 -3.17 -35.66
C PRO A 236 -1.67 -1.69 -35.23
N LYS A 237 -0.62 -1.26 -34.50
CA LYS A 237 -0.41 0.13 -34.07
C LYS A 237 0.35 0.97 -35.12
N VAL A 238 0.96 0.33 -36.13
CA VAL A 238 1.78 0.98 -37.16
C VAL A 238 1.44 0.50 -38.59
N PRO A 239 0.22 0.79 -39.08
CA PRO A 239 -0.10 0.63 -40.51
C PRO A 239 0.79 1.51 -41.43
N GLU A 240 0.77 1.26 -42.74
CA GLU A 240 1.66 1.88 -43.74
C GLU A 240 1.67 3.43 -43.70
N ASP A 241 0.53 4.07 -43.39
CA ASP A 241 0.39 5.52 -43.25
C ASP A 241 1.07 6.07 -41.98
N ILE A 242 0.95 5.36 -40.86
CA ILE A 242 1.65 5.70 -39.61
C ILE A 242 3.16 5.48 -39.76
N LEU A 243 3.59 4.43 -40.45
CA LEU A 243 5.00 4.20 -40.79
C LEU A 243 5.54 5.30 -41.73
N LEU A 244 4.74 5.77 -42.69
CA LEU A 244 5.08 6.87 -43.58
C LEU A 244 5.27 8.18 -42.81
N ASP A 245 4.35 8.54 -41.91
CA ASP A 245 4.49 9.74 -41.09
C ASP A 245 5.67 9.63 -40.09
N ILE A 246 5.95 8.45 -39.54
CA ILE A 246 7.16 8.17 -38.75
C ILE A 246 8.43 8.45 -39.57
N VAL A 247 8.50 7.97 -40.82
CA VAL A 247 9.66 8.18 -41.71
C VAL A 247 9.81 9.67 -42.06
N VAL A 248 8.73 10.35 -42.43
CA VAL A 248 8.77 11.79 -42.75
C VAL A 248 9.14 12.63 -41.52
N SER A 249 8.61 12.30 -40.34
CA SER A 249 8.97 12.94 -39.07
C SER A 249 10.45 12.77 -38.72
N ALA A 250 11.01 11.57 -38.94
CA ALA A 250 12.44 11.33 -38.77
C ALA A 250 13.29 12.14 -39.77
N LEU A 251 12.92 12.18 -41.06
CA LEU A 251 13.63 12.98 -42.07
C LEU A 251 13.58 14.50 -41.77
N LYS A 252 12.47 15.00 -41.23
CA LYS A 252 12.31 16.41 -40.81
C LYS A 252 13.26 16.84 -39.68
N LYS A 253 13.76 15.90 -38.88
CA LYS A 253 14.67 16.14 -37.75
C LYS A 253 16.15 16.11 -38.14
N ILE A 254 16.47 15.60 -39.32
CA ILE A 254 17.83 15.66 -39.88
C ILE A 254 18.03 17.05 -40.51
N PRO A 255 19.11 17.80 -40.22
CA PRO A 255 19.37 19.10 -40.85
C PRO A 255 19.46 19.00 -42.39
N SER A 256 19.06 20.05 -43.10
CA SER A 256 18.98 20.03 -44.57
C SER A 256 20.34 19.94 -45.28
N ASP A 257 21.39 20.46 -44.64
CA ASP A 257 22.79 20.44 -45.07
C ASP A 257 23.63 19.29 -44.47
N PHE A 258 23.00 18.41 -43.67
CA PHE A 258 23.65 17.32 -42.92
C PHE A 258 24.48 16.37 -43.79
N ILE A 259 24.05 16.12 -45.03
CA ILE A 259 24.78 15.31 -46.03
C ILE A 259 24.78 15.94 -47.42
N ASP A 260 25.92 15.85 -48.09
CA ASP A 260 26.09 16.29 -49.48
C ASP A 260 25.52 15.27 -50.49
N GLN A 261 25.31 15.71 -51.74
CA GLN A 261 24.76 14.87 -52.81
C GLN A 261 25.61 13.61 -53.10
N THR A 262 26.94 13.71 -52.98
CA THR A 262 27.84 12.56 -53.12
C THR A 262 27.62 11.52 -52.02
N THR A 263 27.17 11.95 -50.84
CA THR A 263 26.77 11.08 -49.74
C THR A 263 25.36 10.51 -49.95
N LYS A 264 24.41 11.29 -50.50
CA LYS A 264 23.10 10.76 -50.94
C LYS A 264 23.27 9.65 -51.99
N ASP A 265 24.13 9.84 -52.98
CA ASP A 265 24.47 8.82 -53.98
C ASP A 265 25.02 7.51 -53.36
N LYS A 266 25.93 7.63 -52.39
CA LYS A 266 26.49 6.47 -51.66
C LYS A 266 25.42 5.76 -50.83
N LEU A 267 24.58 6.51 -50.12
CA LEU A 267 23.52 5.97 -49.28
C LEU A 267 22.44 5.27 -50.11
N ALA A 268 22.03 5.85 -51.25
CA ALA A 268 21.12 5.20 -52.20
C ALA A 268 21.65 3.83 -52.68
N HIS A 269 22.97 3.72 -52.91
CA HIS A 269 23.60 2.43 -53.22
C HIS A 269 23.68 1.50 -51.99
N TYR A 270 24.12 2.00 -50.83
CA TYR A 270 24.26 1.25 -49.57
C TYR A 270 22.94 0.66 -49.09
N MET A 271 21.84 1.41 -49.20
CA MET A 271 20.48 0.99 -48.87
C MET A 271 19.79 0.23 -50.00
N THR A 272 20.40 0.22 -51.18
CA THR A 272 19.83 -0.25 -52.46
C THR A 272 18.47 0.38 -52.80
N MET A 273 18.28 1.66 -52.44
CA MET A 273 17.06 2.44 -52.66
C MET A 273 17.41 3.66 -53.53
N PRO A 274 17.21 3.60 -54.86
CA PRO A 274 17.59 4.68 -55.77
C PRO A 274 16.87 6.00 -55.48
N SER A 275 15.66 5.93 -54.93
CA SER A 275 14.82 7.06 -54.49
C SER A 275 15.52 8.00 -53.51
N PHE A 276 16.43 7.50 -52.68
CA PHE A 276 17.15 8.30 -51.67
C PHE A 276 18.02 9.42 -52.27
N LYS A 277 18.36 9.37 -53.56
CA LYS A 277 19.16 10.44 -54.22
C LYS A 277 18.49 11.80 -54.17
N GLU A 278 17.17 11.84 -54.31
CA GLU A 278 16.37 13.06 -54.44
C GLU A 278 15.68 13.46 -53.12
N VAL A 279 15.93 12.71 -52.03
CA VAL A 279 15.29 12.92 -50.72
C VAL A 279 15.56 14.32 -50.18
N GLN A 280 14.54 14.94 -49.59
CA GLN A 280 14.69 16.21 -48.88
C GLN A 280 14.80 15.96 -47.36
N LEU A 281 15.56 16.83 -46.69
CA LEU A 281 15.89 16.75 -45.26
C LEU A 281 15.50 18.07 -44.57
N GLY A 282 15.29 18.03 -43.27
CA GLY A 282 14.91 19.21 -42.49
C GLY A 282 13.46 19.64 -42.76
N SER A 283 13.17 20.93 -42.62
CA SER A 283 11.81 21.47 -42.78
C SER A 283 11.17 21.23 -44.16
N GLU A 284 11.97 20.92 -45.18
CA GLU A 284 11.51 20.64 -46.55
C GLU A 284 11.21 19.15 -46.79
N ALA A 285 11.52 18.26 -45.84
CA ALA A 285 11.19 16.84 -45.92
C ALA A 285 9.66 16.61 -45.90
N HIS A 286 9.16 15.84 -46.85
CA HIS A 286 7.74 15.61 -47.09
C HIS A 286 7.49 14.16 -47.53
N VAL A 287 6.23 13.81 -47.82
CA VAL A 287 5.88 12.50 -48.40
C VAL A 287 6.42 12.44 -49.83
N ASP A 288 7.53 11.71 -50.00
CA ASP A 288 8.16 11.45 -51.29
C ASP A 288 8.25 9.94 -51.60
N THR A 289 8.86 9.60 -52.74
CA THR A 289 9.05 8.20 -53.18
C THR A 289 9.90 7.41 -52.20
N PHE A 290 10.95 8.00 -51.61
CA PHE A 290 11.82 7.31 -50.66
C PHE A 290 11.08 7.03 -49.35
N ALA A 291 10.34 8.01 -48.81
CA ALA A 291 9.57 7.85 -47.59
C ALA A 291 8.51 6.73 -47.74
N THR A 292 7.85 6.69 -48.90
CA THR A 292 6.85 5.64 -49.23
C THR A 292 7.50 4.26 -49.38
N GLU A 293 8.61 4.14 -50.12
CA GLU A 293 9.34 2.87 -50.26
C GLU A 293 9.90 2.37 -48.91
N MET A 294 10.36 3.28 -48.05
CA MET A 294 10.89 2.96 -46.72
C MET A 294 9.79 2.45 -45.79
N ALA A 295 8.65 3.15 -45.70
CA ALA A 295 7.52 2.75 -44.87
C ALA A 295 6.99 1.36 -45.26
N LYS A 296 6.78 1.12 -46.56
CA LYS A 296 6.34 -0.17 -47.10
C LYS A 296 7.32 -1.30 -46.82
N LEU A 297 8.62 -1.02 -46.87
CA LEU A 297 9.66 -2.01 -46.59
C LEU A 297 9.77 -2.32 -45.08
N LEU A 298 9.56 -1.32 -44.21
CA LEU A 298 9.45 -1.52 -42.77
C LEU A 298 8.23 -2.39 -42.41
N GLU A 299 7.07 -2.15 -43.03
CA GLU A 299 5.86 -2.98 -42.87
C GLU A 299 6.11 -4.44 -43.30
N GLN A 300 6.70 -4.65 -44.48
CA GLN A 300 7.04 -5.99 -44.98
C GLN A 300 8.04 -6.73 -44.08
N ARG A 301 9.04 -6.02 -43.53
CA ARG A 301 9.98 -6.61 -42.57
C ARG A 301 9.30 -6.89 -41.23
N MET A 302 8.47 -5.99 -40.70
CA MET A 302 7.68 -6.21 -39.48
C MET A 302 6.79 -7.46 -39.61
N THR A 303 6.07 -7.58 -40.72
CA THR A 303 5.24 -8.75 -41.04
C THR A 303 6.04 -10.04 -40.97
N LYS A 304 7.23 -10.09 -41.58
CA LYS A 304 8.14 -11.25 -41.53
C LYS A 304 8.73 -11.53 -40.14
N ILE A 305 8.79 -10.54 -39.25
CA ILE A 305 9.18 -10.76 -37.85
C ILE A 305 8.05 -11.48 -37.09
N THR A 306 6.77 -11.23 -37.40
CA THR A 306 5.63 -11.95 -36.78
C THR A 306 5.61 -13.46 -37.08
N GLU A 307 6.33 -13.91 -38.10
CA GLU A 307 6.42 -15.32 -38.54
C GLU A 307 7.55 -16.11 -37.85
N LEU A 308 8.41 -15.44 -37.06
CA LEU A 308 9.61 -16.06 -36.48
C LEU A 308 9.30 -17.16 -35.46
N LYS A 309 10.15 -18.19 -35.48
CA LYS A 309 10.09 -19.39 -34.62
C LYS A 309 11.51 -19.82 -34.27
N ASP A 310 11.66 -20.64 -33.25
CA ASP A 310 12.98 -21.17 -32.87
C ASP A 310 13.57 -22.06 -33.97
N ILE A 311 14.84 -21.81 -34.29
CA ILE A 311 15.58 -22.53 -35.33
C ILE A 311 16.00 -23.93 -34.85
N VAL A 312 16.17 -24.09 -33.52
CA VAL A 312 16.53 -25.36 -32.88
C VAL A 312 15.67 -25.52 -31.63
N VAL A 313 14.59 -26.30 -31.74
CA VAL A 313 13.82 -26.73 -30.57
C VAL A 313 14.63 -27.78 -29.82
N GLN A 314 14.90 -27.55 -28.53
CA GLN A 314 15.57 -28.51 -27.64
C GLN A 314 14.53 -29.08 -26.67
N GLU A 315 14.59 -30.38 -26.40
CA GLU A 315 13.63 -31.12 -25.56
C GLU A 315 13.70 -30.76 -24.06
N ILE A 316 14.71 -29.98 -23.64
CA ILE A 316 14.99 -29.64 -22.24
C ILE A 316 14.47 -28.21 -21.94
N PRO A 317 13.48 -28.03 -21.03
CA PRO A 317 12.92 -26.71 -20.71
C PRO A 317 13.87 -25.74 -19.98
N GLU A 318 14.95 -26.22 -19.36
CA GLU A 318 15.87 -25.45 -18.49
C GLU A 318 16.54 -24.21 -19.13
N ASN A 319 16.47 -24.07 -20.46
CA ASN A 319 17.00 -22.92 -21.19
C ASN A 319 15.91 -22.20 -22.00
N LEU A 320 14.65 -22.27 -21.53
CA LEU A 320 13.57 -21.42 -22.04
C LEU A 320 13.86 -19.96 -21.65
N TYR A 321 13.83 -19.10 -22.65
CA TYR A 321 14.09 -17.68 -22.50
C TYR A 321 12.87 -16.95 -21.97
N ALA A 322 12.87 -16.79 -20.65
CA ALA A 322 12.21 -15.66 -20.01
C ALA A 322 12.90 -14.35 -20.43
N SER A 323 12.67 -13.90 -21.67
CA SER A 323 12.10 -12.55 -21.79
C SER A 323 10.78 -12.67 -21.07
N VAL A 324 10.65 -12.01 -19.92
CA VAL A 324 9.32 -11.72 -19.38
C VAL A 324 8.55 -11.11 -20.54
N ILE A 325 7.46 -11.76 -20.98
CA ILE A 325 6.47 -11.06 -21.79
C ILE A 325 5.85 -10.13 -20.77
N HIS A 326 6.42 -8.92 -20.67
CA HIS A 326 5.97 -7.88 -19.75
C HIS A 326 4.70 -7.25 -20.35
N LEU A 327 3.71 -8.12 -20.55
CA LEU A 327 2.31 -7.84 -20.34
C LEU A 327 2.30 -7.09 -19.01
N PRO A 328 1.98 -5.77 -19.01
CA PRO A 328 2.02 -4.99 -17.80
C PRO A 328 1.13 -5.70 -16.76
N PRO A 329 1.60 -5.84 -15.51
CA PRO A 329 0.93 -6.69 -14.53
C PRO A 329 -0.54 -6.27 -14.45
N GLN A 330 -1.44 -7.23 -14.63
CA GLN A 330 -2.84 -6.95 -14.94
C GLN A 330 -3.49 -6.30 -13.71
N PRO A 331 -3.95 -5.03 -13.78
CA PRO A 331 -4.54 -4.38 -12.63
C PRO A 331 -5.86 -5.06 -12.26
N LEU A 332 -6.01 -5.41 -10.98
CA LEU A 332 -7.31 -5.77 -10.43
C LEU A 332 -8.09 -4.49 -10.15
N THR A 333 -9.23 -4.37 -10.83
CA THR A 333 -10.27 -3.38 -10.55
C THR A 333 -11.55 -4.10 -10.17
N PHE A 334 -12.45 -3.44 -9.44
CA PHE A 334 -13.76 -4.00 -9.11
C PHE A 334 -14.88 -2.96 -8.94
N ASP A 335 -14.62 -1.68 -9.27
CA ASP A 335 -15.51 -0.55 -8.96
C ASP A 335 -16.85 -0.57 -9.72
N GLU A 336 -16.97 -1.41 -10.75
CA GLU A 336 -18.22 -1.69 -11.47
C GLU A 336 -19.12 -2.74 -10.77
N PHE A 337 -18.65 -3.38 -9.69
CA PHE A 337 -19.32 -4.50 -9.03
C PHE A 337 -19.65 -4.21 -7.56
N THR A 338 -20.86 -4.58 -7.13
CA THR A 338 -21.37 -4.37 -5.76
C THR A 338 -21.43 -5.65 -4.91
N SER A 339 -21.01 -6.79 -5.44
CA SER A 339 -21.23 -8.14 -4.90
C SER A 339 -19.94 -8.95 -4.92
N PHE A 340 -19.50 -9.47 -3.77
CA PHE A 340 -18.22 -10.19 -3.67
C PHE A 340 -18.13 -11.42 -4.60
N PRO A 341 -19.13 -12.31 -4.68
CA PRO A 341 -19.11 -13.42 -5.66
C PRO A 341 -18.94 -12.97 -7.12
N ASP A 342 -19.53 -11.84 -7.51
CA ASP A 342 -19.41 -11.33 -8.88
C ASP A 342 -18.03 -10.73 -9.17
N ILE A 343 -17.38 -10.12 -8.16
CA ILE A 343 -15.97 -9.70 -8.22
C ILE A 343 -15.06 -10.94 -8.43
N ILE A 344 -15.23 -11.98 -7.60
CA ILE A 344 -14.42 -13.21 -7.71
C ILE A 344 -14.64 -13.89 -9.06
N LYS A 345 -15.88 -13.92 -9.56
CA LYS A 345 -16.25 -14.44 -10.90
C LYS A 345 -15.63 -13.63 -12.04
N HIS A 346 -15.62 -12.30 -11.93
CA HIS A 346 -14.96 -11.42 -12.89
C HIS A 346 -13.44 -11.67 -12.91
N TRP A 347 -12.78 -11.69 -11.75
CA TRP A 347 -11.34 -11.95 -11.67
C TRP A 347 -10.96 -13.35 -12.16
N SER A 348 -11.68 -14.39 -11.73
CA SER A 348 -11.44 -15.78 -12.13
C SER A 348 -11.62 -16.04 -13.63
N SER A 349 -12.33 -15.17 -14.36
CA SER A 349 -12.50 -15.26 -15.81
C SER A 349 -11.63 -14.27 -16.60
N SER A 350 -11.14 -13.20 -15.96
CA SER A 350 -10.37 -12.13 -16.61
C SER A 350 -8.85 -12.24 -16.41
N ILE A 351 -8.38 -12.88 -15.34
CA ILE A 351 -6.95 -13.11 -15.08
C ILE A 351 -6.39 -14.11 -16.09
N ARG A 352 -5.35 -13.73 -16.82
CA ARG A 352 -4.69 -14.62 -17.80
C ARG A 352 -3.69 -15.54 -17.07
N PRO A 353 -3.58 -16.85 -17.41
CA PRO A 353 -2.78 -17.81 -16.65
C PRO A 353 -1.32 -17.40 -16.40
N HIS A 354 -0.68 -16.80 -17.42
CA HIS A 354 0.74 -16.46 -17.44
C HIS A 354 1.03 -14.95 -17.28
N VAL A 355 0.13 -14.22 -16.62
CA VAL A 355 0.27 -12.78 -16.35
C VAL A 355 0.42 -12.56 -14.85
N THR A 356 1.40 -11.74 -14.46
CA THR A 356 1.53 -11.20 -13.11
C THR A 356 0.40 -10.19 -12.85
N ILE A 357 0.00 -10.03 -11.60
CA ILE A 357 -1.17 -9.23 -11.24
C ILE A 357 -0.68 -7.93 -10.58
N ASP A 358 -1.25 -6.78 -10.97
CA ASP A 358 -1.05 -5.51 -10.26
C ASP A 358 -2.20 -5.26 -9.30
N ILE A 359 -1.83 -4.81 -8.10
CA ILE A 359 -2.74 -4.49 -7.00
C ILE A 359 -2.40 -3.13 -6.36
N ALA A 360 -1.47 -2.36 -6.94
CA ALA A 360 -1.06 -1.06 -6.40
C ALA A 360 -2.22 -0.03 -6.37
N GLY A 361 -3.20 -0.16 -7.28
CA GLY A 361 -4.44 0.62 -7.29
C GLY A 361 -5.62 0.00 -6.53
N LEU A 362 -5.46 -1.20 -5.94
CA LEU A 362 -6.58 -1.98 -5.39
C LEU A 362 -6.95 -1.52 -3.97
N ASN A 363 -8.16 -0.98 -3.79
CA ASN A 363 -8.67 -0.58 -2.48
C ASN A 363 -9.12 -1.80 -1.66
N LEU A 364 -8.17 -2.42 -0.96
CA LEU A 364 -8.39 -3.61 -0.13
C LEU A 364 -9.39 -3.39 1.02
N SER A 365 -9.46 -2.18 1.60
CA SER A 365 -10.45 -1.86 2.63
C SER A 365 -11.87 -1.82 2.07
N ASN A 366 -12.07 -1.33 0.85
CA ASN A 366 -13.36 -1.40 0.18
C ASN A 366 -13.71 -2.84 -0.25
N LEU A 367 -12.73 -3.63 -0.67
CA LEU A 367 -12.93 -5.06 -0.97
C LEU A 367 -13.37 -5.85 0.27
N ALA A 368 -12.71 -5.61 1.41
CA ALA A 368 -13.08 -6.18 2.71
C ALA A 368 -14.47 -5.72 3.16
N ASN A 369 -14.88 -4.48 2.84
CA ASN A 369 -16.22 -3.99 3.12
C ASN A 369 -17.29 -4.73 2.28
N VAL A 370 -17.07 -4.90 0.97
CA VAL A 370 -17.98 -5.68 0.09
C VAL A 370 -18.02 -7.16 0.49
N PHE A 371 -16.91 -7.72 0.97
CA PHE A 371 -16.87 -9.06 1.57
C PHE A 371 -17.68 -9.14 2.87
N ASN A 372 -17.55 -8.16 3.77
CA ASN A 372 -18.33 -8.09 5.01
C ASN A 372 -19.84 -7.95 4.72
N SER A 373 -20.24 -7.24 3.66
CA SER A 373 -21.63 -7.23 3.18
C SER A 373 -22.08 -8.63 2.75
N TYR A 374 -21.28 -9.36 1.97
CA TYR A 374 -21.58 -10.74 1.60
C TYR A 374 -21.70 -11.69 2.80
N VAL A 375 -20.81 -11.59 3.79
CA VAL A 375 -20.91 -12.32 5.08
C VAL A 375 -22.24 -11.99 5.79
N SER A 376 -22.60 -10.71 5.83
CA SER A 376 -23.84 -10.23 6.46
C SER A 376 -25.10 -10.75 5.76
N ASP A 377 -25.13 -10.70 4.43
CA ASP A 377 -26.28 -11.12 3.64
C ASP A 377 -26.44 -12.64 3.69
N LEU A 378 -25.34 -13.39 3.63
CA LEU A 378 -25.35 -14.84 3.80
C LEU A 378 -25.88 -15.24 5.18
N ALA A 379 -25.41 -14.59 6.25
CA ALA A 379 -25.92 -14.81 7.62
C ALA A 379 -27.43 -14.53 7.75
N ASN A 380 -27.92 -13.42 7.16
CA ASN A 380 -29.35 -13.08 7.15
C ASN A 380 -30.20 -14.14 6.40
N VAL A 381 -29.71 -14.61 5.25
CA VAL A 381 -30.43 -15.59 4.43
C VAL A 381 -30.45 -16.96 5.12
N CYS A 382 -29.34 -17.39 5.70
CA CYS A 382 -29.26 -18.66 6.44
C CYS A 382 -30.16 -18.68 7.69
N GLU A 383 -30.31 -17.54 8.38
CA GLU A 383 -31.25 -17.39 9.50
C GLU A 383 -32.70 -17.43 9.03
N SER A 384 -33.06 -16.59 8.05
CA SER A 384 -34.43 -16.49 7.52
C SER A 384 -34.93 -17.75 6.80
N THR A 385 -34.02 -18.64 6.38
CA THR A 385 -34.33 -19.96 5.81
C THR A 385 -34.05 -21.14 6.76
N ASN A 386 -33.69 -20.87 8.02
CA ASN A 386 -33.38 -21.86 9.07
C ASN A 386 -32.40 -22.97 8.64
N GLN A 387 -31.30 -22.60 7.96
CA GLN A 387 -30.25 -23.54 7.52
C GLN A 387 -29.50 -24.18 8.71
N TRP A 388 -29.61 -23.59 9.90
CA TRP A 388 -29.09 -24.11 11.17
C TRP A 388 -29.95 -25.25 11.75
N ALA A 389 -31.11 -25.53 11.15
CA ALA A 389 -32.12 -26.48 11.64
C ALA A 389 -32.54 -26.24 13.10
N HIS A 390 -32.50 -24.99 13.56
CA HIS A 390 -32.83 -24.62 14.93
C HIS A 390 -34.32 -24.86 15.22
N THR A 391 -34.64 -25.20 16.48
CA THR A 391 -36.00 -25.57 16.90
C THR A 391 -36.48 -24.67 18.03
N LEU A 392 -37.75 -24.26 18.02
CA LEU A 392 -38.33 -23.35 19.03
C LEU A 392 -38.42 -23.94 20.45
N SER A 393 -38.10 -25.24 20.61
CA SER A 393 -37.99 -25.94 21.90
C SER A 393 -36.58 -25.93 22.50
N ASN A 394 -35.62 -25.35 21.79
CA ASN A 394 -34.24 -25.14 22.22
C ASN A 394 -33.92 -23.64 22.11
N ASN A 395 -32.97 -23.18 22.90
CA ASN A 395 -32.39 -21.83 22.83
C ASN A 395 -30.85 -21.87 22.75
N TYR A 396 -30.24 -23.05 22.76
CA TYR A 396 -28.80 -23.22 22.58
C TYR A 396 -28.44 -23.47 21.11
N ASN A 397 -27.37 -22.84 20.64
CA ASN A 397 -26.79 -23.13 19.33
C ASN A 397 -26.21 -24.55 19.24
N MET A 398 -26.03 -25.02 18.01
CA MET A 398 -25.49 -26.34 17.68
C MET A 398 -24.06 -26.62 18.18
N PHE A 399 -23.35 -25.61 18.70
CA PHE A 399 -22.01 -25.75 19.26
C PHE A 399 -21.99 -25.98 20.78
N GLN A 400 -23.10 -25.76 21.49
CA GLN A 400 -23.17 -25.98 22.95
C GLN A 400 -22.70 -27.40 23.37
N PRO A 401 -23.04 -28.50 22.69
CA PRO A 401 -22.56 -29.84 23.03
C PRO A 401 -21.04 -30.05 22.86
N TYR A 402 -20.34 -29.09 22.24
CA TYR A 402 -18.92 -29.14 21.90
C TYR A 402 -18.05 -28.15 22.70
N ASP A 403 -18.65 -27.32 23.55
CA ASP A 403 -17.89 -26.55 24.54
C ASP A 403 -17.45 -27.44 25.71
N MET A 404 -16.22 -27.22 26.16
CA MET A 404 -15.59 -27.88 27.30
C MET A 404 -15.17 -26.86 28.38
N GLY A 405 -15.44 -25.57 28.16
CA GLY A 405 -15.14 -24.49 29.08
C GLY A 405 -16.14 -24.37 30.24
N HIS A 406 -15.88 -23.41 31.13
CA HIS A 406 -16.73 -23.10 32.29
C HIS A 406 -17.20 -21.64 32.28
N GLY A 407 -17.38 -21.07 31.08
CA GLY A 407 -17.78 -19.66 30.89
C GLY A 407 -16.67 -18.63 31.11
N GLU A 408 -15.41 -19.02 30.97
CA GLU A 408 -14.23 -18.13 31.05
C GLU A 408 -14.01 -17.34 29.76
N SER A 409 -13.40 -16.15 29.87
CA SER A 409 -13.11 -15.24 28.75
C SER A 409 -11.81 -15.58 28.02
N ILE A 410 -11.92 -16.04 26.78
CA ILE A 410 -10.79 -16.31 25.88
C ILE A 410 -10.67 -15.14 24.89
N HIS A 411 -9.60 -14.34 25.04
CA HIS A 411 -9.36 -13.13 24.23
C HIS A 411 -10.54 -12.14 24.19
N GLY A 412 -11.20 -11.89 25.34
CA GLY A 412 -12.27 -10.91 25.47
C GLY A 412 -13.65 -11.38 25.02
N HIS A 413 -13.85 -12.68 24.88
CA HIS A 413 -15.15 -13.30 24.66
C HIS A 413 -15.24 -14.55 25.53
N ALA A 414 -16.35 -14.73 26.26
CA ALA A 414 -16.71 -16.00 26.89
C ALA A 414 -17.70 -16.78 26.01
N PHE A 415 -17.73 -18.11 26.13
CA PHE A 415 -18.72 -18.93 25.42
C PHE A 415 -20.11 -18.72 26.03
N VAL A 416 -21.09 -18.37 25.20
CA VAL A 416 -22.50 -18.16 25.61
C VAL A 416 -23.37 -19.03 24.70
N PRO A 417 -24.02 -20.09 25.22
CA PRO A 417 -24.68 -21.09 24.37
C PRO A 417 -25.88 -20.54 23.59
N GLN A 418 -26.47 -19.41 24.01
CA GLN A 418 -27.57 -18.78 23.29
C GLN A 418 -27.16 -17.89 22.10
N TYR A 419 -25.87 -17.71 21.79
CA TYR A 419 -25.46 -16.96 20.58
C TYR A 419 -26.09 -17.58 19.32
N LYS A 420 -26.80 -16.80 18.48
CA LYS A 420 -27.30 -17.30 17.19
C LYS A 420 -26.13 -17.68 16.26
N GLU A 421 -26.26 -18.78 15.53
CA GLU A 421 -25.26 -19.25 14.55
C GLU A 421 -24.90 -18.16 13.54
N SER A 422 -25.88 -17.38 13.07
CA SER A 422 -25.65 -16.24 12.17
C SER A 422 -24.83 -15.11 12.80
N THR A 423 -24.91 -14.89 14.12
CA THR A 423 -24.05 -13.95 14.86
C THR A 423 -22.62 -14.47 14.93
N ILE A 424 -22.47 -15.76 15.25
CA ILE A 424 -21.18 -16.46 15.31
C ILE A 424 -20.49 -16.40 13.93
N LEU A 425 -21.26 -16.61 12.86
CA LEU A 425 -20.80 -16.51 11.47
C LEU A 425 -20.28 -15.09 11.16
N ARG A 426 -21.04 -14.05 11.52
CA ARG A 426 -20.60 -12.65 11.38
C ARG A 426 -19.30 -12.39 12.14
N ARG A 427 -19.16 -12.89 13.37
CA ARG A 427 -17.98 -12.69 14.22
C ARG A 427 -16.72 -13.38 13.69
N LEU A 428 -16.86 -14.59 13.15
CA LEU A 428 -15.75 -15.36 12.59
C LEU A 428 -15.34 -14.92 11.19
N PHE A 429 -16.27 -14.43 10.37
CA PHE A 429 -15.99 -14.20 8.95
C PHE A 429 -15.81 -12.72 8.58
N SER A 430 -16.33 -11.75 9.36
CA SER A 430 -16.09 -10.33 9.09
C SER A 430 -14.64 -9.91 9.37
N MET A 431 -14.10 -9.00 8.56
CA MET A 431 -12.72 -8.48 8.64
C MET A 431 -12.72 -7.02 9.14
N ASP A 432 -11.76 -6.64 9.99
CA ASP A 432 -11.55 -5.22 10.35
C ASP A 432 -10.96 -4.46 9.15
N LEU A 433 -11.61 -3.36 8.75
CA LEU A 433 -11.30 -2.65 7.50
C LEU A 433 -9.95 -1.90 7.51
N ARG A 434 -9.29 -1.78 8.67
CA ARG A 434 -8.02 -1.04 8.85
C ARG A 434 -6.82 -1.98 8.82
N THR A 435 -6.95 -3.13 9.48
CA THR A 435 -5.90 -4.16 9.63
C THR A 435 -6.02 -5.26 8.58
N LEU A 436 -7.20 -5.42 7.97
CA LEU A 436 -7.55 -6.51 7.05
C LEU A 436 -7.36 -7.90 7.68
N ASN A 437 -7.50 -7.97 9.01
CA ASN A 437 -7.47 -9.20 9.79
C ASN A 437 -8.86 -9.51 10.35
N THR A 438 -9.12 -10.79 10.60
CA THR A 438 -10.29 -11.28 11.31
C THR A 438 -10.15 -11.02 12.82
N PRO A 439 -11.12 -10.36 13.49
CA PRO A 439 -11.15 -10.30 14.95
C PRO A 439 -11.32 -11.71 15.53
N ARG A 440 -10.46 -12.14 16.46
CA ARG A 440 -10.59 -13.47 17.09
C ARG A 440 -11.89 -13.60 17.87
N PHE A 441 -12.55 -14.75 17.73
CA PHE A 441 -13.77 -15.13 18.45
C PHE A 441 -13.51 -16.44 19.21
N ALA A 442 -12.39 -16.47 19.93
CA ALA A 442 -11.72 -17.66 20.41
C ALA A 442 -12.52 -18.55 21.37
N ALA A 443 -13.54 -17.99 22.03
CA ALA A 443 -14.52 -18.74 22.80
C ALA A 443 -15.18 -19.88 21.98
N PHE A 444 -15.42 -19.67 20.68
CA PHE A 444 -16.13 -20.61 19.83
C PHE A 444 -15.21 -21.45 18.93
N GLU A 445 -13.96 -21.03 18.71
CA GLU A 445 -13.03 -21.67 17.76
C GLU A 445 -12.86 -23.18 18.03
N ASN A 446 -12.72 -23.60 19.28
CA ASN A 446 -12.59 -25.02 19.66
C ASN A 446 -13.89 -25.82 19.46
N ALA A 447 -15.02 -25.29 19.92
CA ALA A 447 -16.32 -25.97 19.83
C ALA A 447 -16.72 -26.19 18.36
N ILE A 448 -16.52 -25.18 17.52
CA ILE A 448 -16.75 -25.24 16.07
C ILE A 448 -15.79 -26.21 15.38
N GLN A 449 -14.51 -26.21 15.76
CA GLN A 449 -13.55 -27.17 15.20
C GLN A 449 -13.93 -28.62 15.53
N ASN A 450 -14.54 -28.88 16.69
CA ASN A 450 -15.01 -30.20 17.06
C ASN A 450 -16.31 -30.57 16.33
N TYR A 451 -17.31 -29.68 16.34
CA TYR A 451 -18.54 -29.83 15.54
C TYR A 451 -18.24 -30.17 14.07
N SER A 452 -17.28 -29.45 13.47
CA SER A 452 -16.91 -29.59 12.05
C SER A 452 -16.19 -30.91 11.72
N LYS A 453 -15.57 -31.58 12.70
CA LYS A 453 -14.97 -32.92 12.51
C LYS A 453 -16.05 -34.00 12.44
N ASP A 454 -17.09 -33.87 13.26
CA ASP A 454 -18.20 -34.81 13.33
C ASP A 454 -19.22 -34.59 12.19
N HIS A 455 -19.41 -33.33 11.78
CA HIS A 455 -20.44 -32.89 10.84
C HIS A 455 -19.86 -32.29 9.54
N THR A 456 -18.88 -32.98 8.93
CA THR A 456 -18.15 -32.50 7.73
C THR A 456 -19.04 -32.11 6.53
N GLU A 457 -20.23 -32.71 6.41
CA GLU A 457 -21.18 -32.47 5.32
C GLU A 457 -22.28 -31.46 5.67
N SER A 458 -22.23 -30.84 6.85
CA SER A 458 -23.23 -29.86 7.30
C SER A 458 -23.27 -28.59 6.46
N GLU A 459 -24.44 -27.95 6.46
CA GLU A 459 -24.70 -26.62 5.96
C GLU A 459 -23.68 -25.61 6.54
N TRP A 460 -23.41 -25.68 7.84
CA TRP A 460 -22.38 -24.86 8.49
C TRP A 460 -20.99 -25.05 7.88
N VAL A 461 -20.49 -26.28 7.75
CA VAL A 461 -19.13 -26.51 7.22
C VAL A 461 -18.99 -25.99 5.77
N LYS A 462 -20.06 -26.07 4.97
CA LYS A 462 -20.08 -25.53 3.60
C LYS A 462 -20.08 -24.00 3.58
N ILE A 463 -20.85 -23.37 4.45
CA ILE A 463 -20.88 -21.90 4.62
C ILE A 463 -19.52 -21.39 5.18
N GLN A 464 -18.96 -22.06 6.18
CA GLN A 464 -17.62 -21.81 6.70
C GLN A 464 -16.54 -21.95 5.60
N THR A 465 -16.70 -22.92 4.68
CA THR A 465 -15.74 -23.13 3.58
C THR A 465 -15.76 -21.97 2.59
N VAL A 466 -16.93 -21.52 2.12
CA VAL A 466 -16.99 -20.38 1.17
C VAL A 466 -16.54 -19.07 1.82
N LEU A 467 -16.90 -18.81 3.09
CA LEU A 467 -16.48 -17.59 3.77
C LEU A 467 -15.00 -17.60 4.17
N GLY A 468 -14.45 -18.74 4.58
CA GLY A 468 -13.02 -18.90 4.82
C GLY A 468 -12.18 -18.66 3.55
N LEU A 469 -12.61 -19.22 2.41
CA LEU A 469 -11.98 -18.94 1.11
C LEU A 469 -12.07 -17.45 0.74
N GLY A 470 -13.18 -16.77 1.06
CA GLY A 470 -13.34 -15.32 0.88
C GLY A 470 -12.35 -14.50 1.72
N GLN A 471 -12.20 -14.83 3.00
CA GLN A 471 -11.19 -14.23 3.88
C GLN A 471 -9.77 -14.48 3.34
N GLU A 472 -9.44 -15.71 2.95
CA GLU A 472 -8.12 -16.05 2.41
C GLU A 472 -7.81 -15.27 1.12
N ILE A 473 -8.79 -15.03 0.25
CA ILE A 473 -8.61 -14.22 -0.97
C ILE A 473 -8.20 -12.78 -0.60
N VAL A 474 -8.89 -12.14 0.34
CA VAL A 474 -8.56 -10.76 0.78
C VAL A 474 -7.23 -10.72 1.53
N MET A 475 -6.96 -11.72 2.39
CA MET A 475 -5.70 -11.86 3.12
C MET A 475 -4.50 -12.08 2.19
N LEU A 476 -4.63 -12.93 1.16
CA LEU A 476 -3.56 -13.17 0.17
C LEU A 476 -3.24 -11.89 -0.60
N LEU A 477 -4.24 -11.09 -0.98
CA LEU A 477 -4.03 -9.79 -1.62
C LEU A 477 -3.31 -8.79 -0.68
N ASN A 478 -3.66 -8.77 0.61
CA ASN A 478 -2.93 -7.98 1.62
C ASN A 478 -1.47 -8.48 1.76
N ILE A 479 -1.24 -9.79 1.83
CA ILE A 479 0.10 -10.38 1.89
C ILE A 479 0.92 -9.99 0.65
N ILE A 480 0.38 -10.10 -0.56
CA ILE A 480 1.07 -9.68 -1.79
C ILE A 480 1.44 -8.19 -1.70
N ASN A 481 0.51 -7.33 -1.26
CA ASN A 481 0.73 -5.88 -1.12
C ASN A 481 1.81 -5.54 -0.07
N GLN A 482 1.91 -6.31 1.01
CA GLN A 482 2.98 -6.19 2.01
C GLN A 482 4.33 -6.65 1.42
N VAL A 483 4.38 -7.90 0.94
CA VAL A 483 5.57 -8.60 0.45
C VAL A 483 6.20 -7.89 -0.75
N GLN A 484 5.38 -7.33 -1.66
CA GLN A 484 5.83 -6.54 -2.81
C GLN A 484 6.56 -5.25 -2.39
N LYS A 485 6.18 -4.61 -1.28
CA LYS A 485 6.89 -3.41 -0.74
C LYS A 485 8.27 -3.74 -0.18
N PHE A 486 8.50 -5.01 0.19
CA PHE A 486 9.78 -5.50 0.69
C PHE A 486 10.65 -6.14 -0.40
N GLY A 487 10.17 -6.27 -1.64
CA GLY A 487 10.94 -6.82 -2.77
C GLY A 487 11.09 -8.35 -2.76
N MET A 488 10.20 -9.07 -2.09
CA MET A 488 10.22 -10.53 -1.94
C MET A 488 9.42 -11.21 -3.07
N GLU A 489 10.01 -11.29 -4.27
CA GLU A 489 9.30 -11.68 -5.50
C GLU A 489 8.93 -13.16 -5.60
N GLU A 490 9.68 -14.06 -4.95
CA GLU A 490 9.34 -15.49 -4.90
C GLU A 490 8.05 -15.70 -4.08
N GLU A 491 7.96 -15.05 -2.93
CA GLU A 491 6.78 -15.02 -2.07
C GLU A 491 5.59 -14.33 -2.76
N VAL A 492 5.78 -13.25 -3.51
CA VAL A 492 4.72 -12.65 -4.35
C VAL A 492 4.18 -13.69 -5.34
N SER A 493 5.07 -14.39 -6.04
CA SER A 493 4.71 -15.39 -7.05
C SER A 493 3.95 -16.57 -6.44
N GLN A 494 4.41 -17.10 -5.31
CA GLN A 494 3.74 -18.18 -4.59
C GLN A 494 2.34 -17.77 -4.10
N ASN A 495 2.16 -16.54 -3.60
CA ASN A 495 0.86 -16.07 -3.13
C ASN A 495 -0.10 -15.74 -4.28
N ILE A 496 0.38 -15.31 -5.46
CA ILE A 496 -0.45 -15.13 -6.65
C ILE A 496 -1.05 -16.46 -7.14
N GLU A 497 -0.30 -17.55 -7.15
CA GLU A 497 -0.83 -18.87 -7.55
C GLU A 497 -1.82 -19.44 -6.51
N ARG A 498 -1.58 -19.20 -5.21
CA ARG A 498 -2.59 -19.48 -4.16
C ARG A 498 -3.86 -18.67 -4.38
N PHE A 499 -3.75 -17.37 -4.65
CA PHE A 499 -4.89 -16.50 -4.95
C PHE A 499 -5.70 -17.03 -6.14
N LYS A 500 -5.07 -17.32 -7.30
CA LYS A 500 -5.73 -17.91 -8.47
C LYS A 500 -6.46 -19.23 -8.13
N THR A 501 -5.85 -20.08 -7.31
CA THR A 501 -6.44 -21.35 -6.84
C THR A 501 -7.67 -21.08 -5.99
N ASN A 502 -7.59 -20.15 -5.04
CA ASN A 502 -8.68 -19.81 -4.14
C ASN A 502 -9.86 -19.14 -4.85
N LEU A 503 -9.66 -18.32 -5.90
CA LEU A 503 -10.76 -17.81 -6.74
C LEU A 503 -11.61 -18.96 -7.30
N THR A 504 -10.95 -20.01 -7.81
CA THR A 504 -11.62 -21.18 -8.40
C THR A 504 -12.32 -22.03 -7.33
N ALA A 505 -11.67 -22.22 -6.18
CA ALA A 505 -12.25 -22.95 -5.04
C ALA A 505 -13.47 -22.23 -4.45
N PHE A 506 -13.40 -20.89 -4.32
CA PHE A 506 -14.49 -20.06 -3.83
C PHE A 506 -15.72 -20.21 -4.72
N LEU A 507 -15.59 -20.08 -6.05
CA LEU A 507 -16.72 -20.18 -6.97
C LEU A 507 -17.39 -21.56 -6.97
N LYS A 508 -16.64 -22.63 -6.69
CA LYS A 508 -17.22 -23.97 -6.46
C LYS A 508 -18.01 -24.03 -5.15
N ALA A 509 -17.44 -23.57 -4.05
CA ALA A 509 -18.09 -23.57 -2.74
C ALA A 509 -19.32 -22.63 -2.70
N GLU A 510 -19.25 -21.49 -3.38
CA GLU A 510 -20.34 -20.52 -3.53
C GLU A 510 -21.53 -21.13 -4.28
N ALA A 511 -21.30 -21.83 -5.40
CA ALA A 511 -22.36 -22.52 -6.12
C ALA A 511 -23.03 -23.63 -5.28
N GLU A 512 -22.26 -24.37 -4.47
CA GLU A 512 -22.80 -25.37 -3.54
C GLU A 512 -23.65 -24.73 -2.43
N VAL A 513 -23.20 -23.63 -1.83
CA VAL A 513 -23.94 -22.89 -0.78
C VAL A 513 -25.19 -22.20 -1.34
N ARG A 514 -25.10 -21.61 -2.55
CA ARG A 514 -26.25 -20.95 -3.21
C ARG A 514 -27.37 -21.95 -3.51
N HIS A 515 -27.02 -23.17 -3.95
CA HIS A 515 -27.99 -24.25 -4.13
C HIS A 515 -28.68 -24.67 -2.82
N LEU A 516 -27.99 -24.69 -1.68
CA LEU A 516 -28.61 -24.97 -0.37
C LEU A 516 -29.60 -23.87 0.05
N ILE A 517 -29.25 -22.62 -0.23
CA ILE A 517 -30.08 -21.44 0.06
C ILE A 517 -31.33 -21.39 -0.82
N ASP A 518 -31.20 -21.65 -2.12
CA ASP A 518 -32.32 -21.66 -3.07
C ASP A 518 -33.28 -22.85 -2.84
N ASN A 519 -32.85 -23.90 -2.12
CA ASN A 519 -33.60 -25.12 -1.85
C ASN A 519 -33.59 -25.49 -0.35
N PRO A 520 -34.19 -24.65 0.53
CA PRO A 520 -34.12 -24.85 1.97
C PRO A 520 -34.81 -26.16 2.40
N ARG A 521 -34.11 -26.94 3.23
CA ARG A 521 -34.57 -28.27 3.70
C ARG A 521 -35.67 -28.21 4.76
N VAL A 522 -35.76 -27.10 5.49
CA VAL A 522 -36.70 -26.87 6.58
C VAL A 522 -37.59 -25.67 6.20
N PRO A 523 -38.93 -25.75 6.35
CA PRO A 523 -39.79 -24.59 6.10
C PRO A 523 -39.51 -23.48 7.13
N PRO A 524 -39.42 -22.21 6.71
CA PRO A 524 -39.08 -21.12 7.61
C PRO A 524 -40.16 -20.93 8.69
N HIS A 525 -39.75 -21.04 9.96
CA HIS A 525 -40.58 -20.67 11.09
C HIS A 525 -40.56 -19.15 11.25
N LYS A 526 -41.72 -18.53 11.54
CA LYS A 526 -41.72 -17.18 12.10
C LYS A 526 -41.20 -17.26 13.53
N GLU A 527 -40.03 -16.68 13.80
CA GLU A 527 -39.59 -16.50 15.18
C GLU A 527 -40.65 -15.68 15.97
N PRO A 528 -40.86 -15.98 17.26
CA PRO A 528 -41.55 -15.07 18.16
C PRO A 528 -40.76 -13.77 18.31
N HIS A 529 -41.36 -12.74 18.93
CA HIS A 529 -40.68 -11.48 19.18
C HIS A 529 -39.42 -11.67 20.05
N SER A 530 -38.24 -11.69 19.42
CA SER A 530 -36.96 -11.85 20.12
C SER A 530 -36.62 -10.61 20.95
N GLU A 531 -36.13 -10.81 22.16
CA GLU A 531 -35.57 -9.73 23.00
C GLU A 531 -34.20 -9.24 22.51
N SER A 532 -33.56 -9.97 21.60
CA SER A 532 -32.19 -9.79 21.12
C SER A 532 -32.10 -9.97 19.60
N SER A 533 -31.17 -9.25 18.96
CA SER A 533 -30.78 -9.47 17.56
C SER A 533 -29.59 -10.44 17.39
N PHE A 534 -28.97 -10.88 18.50
CA PHE A 534 -27.69 -11.61 18.50
C PHE A 534 -27.78 -12.99 19.16
N PHE A 535 -28.70 -13.15 20.11
CA PHE A 535 -28.93 -14.35 20.90
C PHE A 535 -30.36 -14.88 20.69
N TYR A 536 -30.54 -16.18 20.88
CA TYR A 536 -31.83 -16.79 21.15
C TYR A 536 -32.34 -16.36 22.55
N PRO A 537 -33.63 -16.57 22.88
CA PRO A 537 -34.19 -16.18 24.17
C PRO A 537 -33.43 -16.77 25.36
N ILE A 538 -32.97 -15.91 26.26
CA ILE A 538 -32.25 -16.29 27.49
C ILE A 538 -33.21 -16.14 28.67
N GLU A 539 -33.50 -17.21 29.40
CA GLU A 539 -34.39 -17.20 30.56
C GLU A 539 -33.69 -16.63 31.80
N ASP A 540 -34.44 -16.03 32.73
CA ASP A 540 -33.85 -15.44 33.95
C ASP A 540 -33.10 -16.49 34.81
N ILE A 541 -33.51 -17.75 34.76
CA ILE A 541 -32.82 -18.85 35.47
C ILE A 541 -31.42 -19.09 34.88
N GLU A 542 -31.28 -19.08 33.56
CA GLU A 542 -30.01 -19.28 32.85
C GLU A 542 -29.10 -18.07 33.04
N LEU A 543 -29.66 -16.87 32.85
CA LEU A 543 -28.96 -15.60 33.01
C LEU A 543 -28.37 -15.47 34.43
N ASN A 544 -29.10 -15.92 35.46
CA ASN A 544 -28.59 -15.97 36.83
C ASN A 544 -27.47 -17.00 37.06
N GLN A 545 -27.33 -18.04 36.23
CA GLN A 545 -26.26 -19.05 36.32
C GLN A 545 -24.96 -18.60 35.62
N MET A 546 -25.03 -17.63 34.69
CA MET A 546 -23.88 -17.19 33.90
C MET A 546 -22.74 -16.56 34.72
N THR A 547 -21.51 -16.70 34.23
CA THR A 547 -20.34 -16.01 34.78
C THR A 547 -20.43 -14.51 34.52
N GLY A 548 -19.65 -13.71 35.27
CA GLY A 548 -19.51 -12.28 34.97
C GLY A 548 -18.98 -12.03 33.55
N GLU A 549 -18.13 -12.92 33.04
CA GLU A 549 -17.53 -12.81 31.72
C GLU A 549 -18.50 -13.15 30.59
N GLN A 550 -19.42 -14.09 30.80
CA GLN A 550 -20.56 -14.37 29.91
C GLN A 550 -21.51 -13.18 29.85
N LEU A 551 -21.91 -12.63 31.00
CA LEU A 551 -22.78 -11.45 31.09
C LEU A 551 -22.16 -10.22 30.42
N ALA A 552 -20.86 -10.01 30.62
CA ALA A 552 -20.08 -8.96 29.97
C ALA A 552 -19.98 -9.17 28.45
N THR A 553 -19.82 -10.42 28.00
CA THR A 553 -19.81 -10.77 26.57
C THR A 553 -21.16 -10.49 25.92
N ILE A 554 -22.28 -10.85 26.57
CA ILE A 554 -23.64 -10.53 26.10
C ILE A 554 -23.82 -9.02 25.98
N TYR A 555 -23.49 -8.25 27.02
CA TYR A 555 -23.63 -6.79 26.98
C TYR A 555 -22.79 -6.15 25.86
N LEU A 556 -21.53 -6.54 25.71
CA LEU A 556 -20.64 -6.00 24.67
C LEU A 556 -21.11 -6.37 23.25
N GLU A 557 -21.74 -7.53 23.08
CA GLU A 557 -22.35 -7.96 21.82
C GLU A 557 -23.61 -7.16 21.50
N GLU A 558 -24.54 -7.05 22.44
CA GLU A 558 -25.79 -6.29 22.29
C GLU A 558 -25.54 -4.81 21.96
N MET A 559 -24.47 -4.22 22.52
CA MET A 559 -24.04 -2.86 22.22
C MET A 559 -23.48 -2.64 20.80
N ASN A 560 -23.56 -3.62 19.90
CA ASN A 560 -23.38 -3.42 18.46
C ASN A 560 -24.69 -3.06 17.73
N HIS A 561 -25.83 -3.11 18.40
CA HIS A 561 -27.11 -2.65 17.87
C HIS A 561 -27.39 -1.18 18.25
N ASN A 562 -28.03 -0.43 17.35
CA ASN A 562 -28.27 1.01 17.52
C ASN A 562 -29.32 1.35 18.61
N VAL A 563 -30.04 0.36 19.11
CA VAL A 563 -31.11 0.49 20.12
C VAL A 563 -30.84 -0.49 21.26
N PRO A 564 -30.93 -0.09 22.54
CA PRO A 564 -30.75 -0.99 23.67
C PRO A 564 -31.79 -2.12 23.67
N SER A 565 -31.35 -3.36 23.82
CA SER A 565 -32.22 -4.54 23.89
C SER A 565 -32.83 -4.75 25.29
N GLN A 566 -33.92 -5.50 25.36
CA GLN A 566 -34.48 -5.91 26.66
C GLN A 566 -33.52 -6.82 27.44
N LEU A 567 -32.66 -7.56 26.75
CA LEU A 567 -31.62 -8.38 27.37
C LEU A 567 -30.56 -7.55 28.10
N ILE A 568 -30.02 -6.46 27.49
CA ILE A 568 -29.17 -5.50 28.23
C ILE A 568 -29.92 -4.97 29.46
N VAL A 569 -31.19 -4.59 29.28
CA VAL A 569 -31.99 -4.03 30.36
C VAL A 569 -32.11 -5.04 31.51
N ARG A 570 -32.43 -6.31 31.25
CA ARG A 570 -32.47 -7.36 32.30
C ARG A 570 -31.15 -7.51 33.04
N ILE A 571 -30.00 -7.45 32.36
CA ILE A 571 -28.67 -7.54 32.97
C ILE A 571 -28.32 -6.30 33.82
N ILE A 572 -28.48 -5.09 33.28
CA ILE A 572 -28.18 -3.83 33.98
C ILE A 572 -29.18 -3.56 35.13
N LYS A 573 -30.36 -4.18 35.12
CA LYS A 573 -31.40 -3.96 36.14
C LYS A 573 -31.37 -4.91 37.34
N ASN A 574 -30.40 -5.83 37.44
CA ASN A 574 -30.35 -6.92 38.44
C ASN A 574 -29.00 -6.95 39.20
N ASP A 575 -29.02 -6.71 40.51
CA ASP A 575 -27.85 -6.52 41.40
C ASP A 575 -26.79 -7.64 41.23
N PRO A 576 -27.12 -8.93 41.48
CA PRO A 576 -26.21 -10.05 41.26
C PRO A 576 -25.65 -10.22 39.84
N LEU A 577 -26.40 -9.85 38.79
CA LEU A 577 -25.93 -10.01 37.40
C LEU A 577 -24.83 -9.00 37.10
N TRP A 578 -25.12 -7.72 37.30
CA TRP A 578 -24.15 -6.68 37.01
C TRP A 578 -22.93 -6.75 37.94
N HIS A 579 -23.08 -7.07 39.23
CA HIS A 579 -21.92 -7.08 40.13
C HIS A 579 -20.84 -8.06 39.63
N ARG A 580 -21.26 -9.23 39.13
CA ARG A 580 -20.41 -10.17 38.39
C ARG A 580 -19.89 -9.58 37.07
N MET A 581 -20.77 -9.01 36.25
CA MET A 581 -20.41 -8.42 34.95
C MET A 581 -19.34 -7.32 35.05
N ASN A 582 -19.46 -6.45 36.05
CA ASN A 582 -18.55 -5.33 36.23
C ASN A 582 -17.21 -5.78 36.81
N GLN A 583 -17.18 -6.71 37.77
CA GLN A 583 -15.94 -7.36 38.19
C GLN A 583 -15.19 -7.97 37.00
N ALA A 584 -15.91 -8.52 36.02
CA ALA A 584 -15.33 -8.99 34.77
C ALA A 584 -14.88 -7.85 33.82
N PHE A 585 -15.54 -6.69 33.81
CA PHE A 585 -15.00 -5.50 33.13
C PHE A 585 -13.68 -5.01 33.77
N ASP A 586 -13.58 -5.06 35.11
CA ASP A 586 -12.42 -4.58 35.87
C ASP A 586 -11.21 -5.50 35.79
N SER A 587 -11.42 -6.81 35.58
CA SER A 587 -10.33 -7.76 35.31
C SER A 587 -9.54 -7.44 34.03
N GLY A 588 -10.11 -6.61 33.15
CA GLY A 588 -9.45 -6.15 31.92
C GLY A 588 -9.38 -7.19 30.79
N VAL A 589 -9.98 -8.37 30.94
CA VAL A 589 -9.96 -9.43 29.90
C VAL A 589 -10.57 -8.97 28.56
N PHE A 590 -11.43 -7.96 28.59
CA PHE A 590 -12.10 -7.36 27.42
C PHE A 590 -11.26 -6.32 26.68
N ASN A 591 -10.12 -5.89 27.22
CA ASN A 591 -9.23 -4.89 26.62
C ASN A 591 -8.77 -5.22 25.18
N PRO A 592 -8.52 -6.49 24.78
CA PRO A 592 -8.03 -6.81 23.43
C PRO A 592 -9.09 -6.73 22.32
N ARG A 593 -10.37 -6.47 22.64
CA ARG A 593 -11.43 -6.42 21.62
C ARG A 593 -11.32 -5.15 20.76
N LEU A 594 -11.64 -5.29 19.47
CA LEU A 594 -11.57 -4.19 18.50
C LEU A 594 -12.85 -3.34 18.42
N ASP A 595 -13.96 -3.80 19.03
CA ASP A 595 -15.30 -3.19 18.96
C ASP A 595 -15.53 -2.12 20.05
N GLN A 596 -14.53 -1.27 20.28
CA GLN A 596 -14.55 -0.16 21.24
C GLN A 596 -15.02 -0.57 22.66
N PRO A 597 -14.42 -1.63 23.27
CA PRO A 597 -14.90 -2.19 24.54
C PRO A 597 -14.91 -1.15 25.67
N MET A 598 -13.94 -0.23 25.72
CA MET A 598 -13.87 0.81 26.76
C MET A 598 -15.04 1.79 26.68
N GLU A 599 -15.44 2.21 25.47
CA GLU A 599 -16.59 3.11 25.27
C GLU A 599 -17.90 2.42 25.64
N LYS A 600 -18.04 1.14 25.26
CA LYS A 600 -19.19 0.31 25.65
C LYS A 600 -19.26 0.12 27.17
N ILE A 601 -18.15 -0.17 27.84
CA ILE A 601 -18.08 -0.33 29.30
C ILE A 601 -18.38 0.98 30.03
N ALA A 602 -17.82 2.11 29.56
CA ALA A 602 -18.14 3.43 30.10
C ALA A 602 -19.64 3.76 29.95
N LYS A 603 -20.22 3.47 28.78
CA LYS A 603 -21.66 3.63 28.52
C LYS A 603 -22.54 2.67 29.32
N ALA A 604 -22.05 1.47 29.64
CA ALA A 604 -22.70 0.57 30.60
C ALA A 604 -22.80 1.25 31.96
N ARG A 605 -21.69 1.85 32.40
CA ARG A 605 -21.53 2.54 33.70
C ARG A 605 -22.30 3.85 33.77
N GLU A 606 -22.43 4.57 32.66
CA GLU A 606 -23.32 5.71 32.49
C GLU A 606 -24.79 5.27 32.62
N TRP A 607 -25.26 4.29 31.84
CA TRP A 607 -26.65 3.80 31.90
C TRP A 607 -27.01 3.26 33.28
N ARG A 608 -26.07 2.56 33.91
CA ARG A 608 -26.06 2.13 35.32
C ARG A 608 -26.20 3.31 36.28
N GLN A 609 -25.38 4.35 36.17
CA GLN A 609 -25.40 5.53 37.05
C GLN A 609 -26.67 6.38 36.85
N LEU A 610 -27.10 6.64 35.62
CA LEU A 610 -28.37 7.32 35.31
C LEU A 610 -29.55 6.62 36.00
N PHE A 611 -29.47 5.31 36.08
CA PHE A 611 -30.46 4.43 36.66
C PHE A 611 -30.28 4.22 38.19
N GLU A 612 -29.06 4.32 38.74
CA GLU A 612 -28.84 4.55 40.18
C GLU A 612 -29.37 5.91 40.61
N ILE A 613 -29.26 6.94 39.78
CA ILE A 613 -29.83 8.27 40.04
C ILE A 613 -31.35 8.16 39.99
N GLU A 614 -31.93 7.54 38.97
CA GLU A 614 -33.37 7.29 38.88
C GLU A 614 -33.89 6.50 40.10
N HIS A 615 -33.21 5.41 40.48
CA HIS A 615 -33.59 4.59 41.63
C HIS A 615 -33.27 5.27 42.97
N THR A 616 -32.20 6.05 43.12
CA THR A 616 -31.90 6.79 44.36
C THR A 616 -32.86 7.95 44.55
N HIS A 617 -33.29 8.60 43.46
CA HIS A 617 -34.37 9.58 43.48
C HIS A 617 -35.70 8.87 43.81
N SER A 618 -35.95 7.70 43.23
CA SER A 618 -37.12 6.86 43.57
C SER A 618 -37.08 6.39 45.03
N MET A 619 -35.93 6.01 45.58
CA MET A 619 -35.72 5.55 46.97
C MET A 619 -35.81 6.70 47.96
N LYS A 620 -35.34 7.90 47.60
CA LYS A 620 -35.59 9.12 48.40
C LYS A 620 -37.06 9.49 48.37
N HIS A 621 -37.74 9.32 47.23
CA HIS A 621 -39.18 9.55 47.13
C HIS A 621 -39.99 8.49 47.88
N ILE A 622 -39.60 7.21 47.82
CA ILE A 622 -40.17 6.10 48.58
C ILE A 622 -39.90 6.30 50.07
N SER A 623 -38.68 6.64 50.50
CA SER A 623 -38.37 6.93 51.91
C SER A 623 -39.13 8.17 52.42
N ALA A 624 -39.36 9.17 51.58
CA ALA A 624 -40.25 10.30 51.90
C ALA A 624 -41.73 9.88 51.96
N LEU A 625 -42.18 8.94 51.11
CA LEU A 625 -43.52 8.34 51.13
C LEU A 625 -43.70 7.36 52.30
N GLU A 626 -42.64 6.71 52.77
CA GLU A 626 -42.59 5.85 53.96
C GLU A 626 -42.57 6.69 55.23
N GLN A 627 -41.84 7.81 55.25
CA GLN A 627 -41.99 8.81 56.31
C GLN A 627 -43.38 9.45 56.27
N GLN A 628 -43.93 9.80 55.11
CA GLN A 628 -45.31 10.29 55.01
C GLN A 628 -46.33 9.23 55.41
N THR A 629 -46.17 7.95 55.10
CA THR A 629 -47.09 6.90 55.54
C THR A 629 -46.86 6.46 56.98
N ALA A 630 -45.66 6.60 57.55
CA ALA A 630 -45.44 6.47 58.98
C ALA A 630 -46.08 7.65 59.75
N VAL A 631 -45.97 8.87 59.22
CA VAL A 631 -46.66 10.07 59.73
C VAL A 631 -48.16 9.91 59.56
N LEU A 632 -48.69 9.51 58.41
CA LEU A 632 -50.13 9.28 58.19
C LEU A 632 -50.66 8.11 59.02
N ASN A 633 -49.93 7.00 59.20
CA ASN A 633 -50.39 5.91 60.07
C ASN A 633 -50.40 6.34 61.55
N LYS A 634 -49.44 7.16 61.96
CA LYS A 634 -49.45 7.81 63.27
C LYS A 634 -50.60 8.80 63.38
N GLU A 635 -50.82 9.65 62.39
CA GLU A 635 -51.88 10.65 62.36
C GLU A 635 -53.27 10.02 62.29
N VAL A 636 -53.47 8.94 61.53
CA VAL A 636 -54.70 8.13 61.53
C VAL A 636 -54.95 7.50 62.90
N LYS A 637 -53.91 7.01 63.58
CA LYS A 637 -54.03 6.50 64.95
C LYS A 637 -54.38 7.62 65.94
N ASP A 638 -53.63 8.70 65.91
CA ASP A 638 -53.82 9.88 66.78
C ASP A 638 -55.22 10.49 66.53
N LYS A 639 -55.70 10.55 65.28
CA LYS A 639 -57.08 10.95 64.89
C LYS A 639 -58.14 9.94 65.33
N THR A 640 -57.83 8.65 65.36
CA THR A 640 -58.76 7.61 65.87
C THR A 640 -58.96 7.75 67.38
N ASP A 641 -57.90 8.06 68.12
CA ASP A 641 -58.00 8.33 69.56
C ASP A 641 -58.55 9.75 69.84
N GLU A 642 -58.28 10.75 68.99
CA GLU A 642 -58.91 12.09 69.05
C GLU A 642 -60.43 12.03 68.81
N ALA A 643 -60.91 11.26 67.83
CA ALA A 643 -62.34 11.04 67.63
C ALA A 643 -63.01 10.36 68.84
N ARG A 644 -62.25 9.50 69.55
CA ARG A 644 -62.71 8.80 70.76
C ARG A 644 -62.85 9.76 71.96
N THR A 645 -61.90 10.67 72.13
CA THR A 645 -61.97 11.72 73.17
C THR A 645 -62.99 12.81 72.83
N LEU A 646 -63.14 13.23 71.57
CA LEU A 646 -64.14 14.22 71.16
C LEU A 646 -65.57 13.75 71.46
N ASN A 647 -65.88 12.49 71.17
CA ASN A 647 -67.17 11.86 71.48
C ASN A 647 -67.45 11.77 72.99
N THR A 648 -66.40 11.77 73.83
CA THR A 648 -66.49 11.80 75.29
C THR A 648 -66.69 13.23 75.82
N ALA A 649 -66.01 14.21 75.22
CA ALA A 649 -66.07 15.61 75.63
C ALA A 649 -67.43 16.28 75.32
N LEU A 650 -68.03 15.97 74.15
CA LEU A 650 -69.36 16.49 73.77
C LEU A 650 -70.45 16.13 74.79
N GLN A 651 -70.33 14.94 75.40
CA GLN A 651 -71.27 14.47 76.42
C GLN A 651 -71.12 15.21 77.76
N GLN A 652 -69.91 15.69 78.09
CA GLN A 652 -69.65 16.44 79.34
C GLN A 652 -70.08 17.91 79.25
N GLN A 653 -69.86 18.57 78.11
CA GLN A 653 -70.15 20.01 77.94
C GLN A 653 -71.66 20.32 77.96
N THR A 654 -72.50 19.31 77.73
CA THR A 654 -73.96 19.43 77.71
C THR A 654 -74.57 19.64 79.10
N GLU A 655 -73.93 19.18 80.18
CA GLU A 655 -74.53 19.17 81.52
C GLU A 655 -74.32 20.49 82.30
N LEU A 656 -73.08 20.98 82.42
CA LEU A 656 -72.78 22.08 83.35
C LEU A 656 -73.19 23.48 82.84
N THR A 657 -73.50 23.62 81.56
CA THR A 657 -74.10 24.84 80.98
C THR A 657 -75.41 25.22 81.70
N GLN A 658 -76.11 24.26 82.31
CA GLN A 658 -77.30 24.50 83.13
C GLN A 658 -77.00 25.11 84.52
N ALA A 659 -75.78 24.98 85.04
CA ALA A 659 -75.42 25.46 86.38
C ALA A 659 -74.97 26.93 86.40
N LEU A 660 -74.31 27.40 85.33
CA LEU A 660 -73.82 28.78 85.23
C LEU A 660 -74.95 29.81 85.09
N LEU A 661 -76.09 29.41 84.53
CA LEU A 661 -77.27 30.27 84.32
C LEU A 661 -77.75 30.95 85.62
N LYS A 662 -77.61 30.25 86.76
CA LYS A 662 -78.24 30.61 88.04
C LYS A 662 -77.46 31.60 88.92
N LYS A 663 -76.31 32.10 88.45
CA LYS A 663 -75.45 33.02 89.22
C LYS A 663 -75.22 34.37 88.52
N VAL A 664 -75.79 34.55 87.33
CA VAL A 664 -75.66 35.77 86.51
C VAL A 664 -76.72 36.81 86.89
N GLU A 665 -77.92 36.37 87.30
CA GLU A 665 -79.05 37.23 87.70
C GLU A 665 -78.75 38.21 88.86
N GLN A 666 -77.63 38.02 89.59
CA GLN A 666 -77.21 38.92 90.68
C GLN A 666 -76.31 40.08 90.22
N LEU A 667 -75.90 40.16 88.95
CA LEU A 667 -75.00 41.25 88.50
C LEU A 667 -75.67 42.62 88.35
N GLU A 668 -76.98 42.64 88.12
CA GLU A 668 -77.60 43.73 87.34
C GLU A 668 -78.10 44.92 88.18
N GLN A 669 -78.12 44.80 89.52
CA GLN A 669 -78.73 45.82 90.40
C GLN A 669 -77.79 46.95 90.85
N GLN A 670 -76.46 46.85 90.65
CA GLN A 670 -75.48 47.84 91.14
C GLN A 670 -74.71 48.58 90.02
N GLN A 671 -75.19 48.53 88.78
CA GLN A 671 -74.50 49.10 87.60
C GLN A 671 -74.82 50.59 87.30
N SER A 672 -75.35 51.36 88.27
CA SER A 672 -75.94 52.69 87.99
C SER A 672 -75.10 53.93 88.36
N GLU A 673 -74.03 53.83 89.17
CA GLU A 673 -73.35 55.02 89.75
C GLU A 673 -71.99 55.37 89.12
N SER A 674 -72.05 55.71 87.83
CA SER A 674 -71.37 56.82 87.16
C SER A 674 -69.91 57.24 87.51
N HIS A 675 -68.96 56.75 86.70
CA HIS A 675 -68.18 57.57 85.74
C HIS A 675 -67.27 58.76 86.21
N SER A 676 -66.90 58.93 87.48
CA SER A 676 -66.21 60.18 87.92
C SER A 676 -64.68 60.17 88.11
N ILE A 677 -63.94 59.05 88.02
CA ILE A 677 -62.47 59.03 88.22
C ILE A 677 -61.77 58.43 87.00
N LYS A 678 -61.64 59.25 85.95
CA LYS A 678 -61.02 58.89 84.67
C LYS A 678 -59.71 59.64 84.38
N GLU A 679 -59.32 60.55 85.28
CA GLU A 679 -58.36 61.63 84.97
C GLU A 679 -57.05 61.57 85.77
N GLU A 680 -57.01 60.97 86.96
CA GLU A 680 -55.86 61.15 87.88
C GLU A 680 -54.73 60.11 87.74
N ILE A 681 -55.01 58.90 87.22
CA ILE A 681 -53.96 57.91 86.87
C ILE A 681 -53.33 58.19 85.48
N ALA A 682 -53.74 59.26 84.81
CA ALA A 682 -53.09 59.75 83.60
C ALA A 682 -51.61 60.18 83.83
N LEU A 683 -51.21 60.42 85.08
CA LEU A 683 -49.91 61.02 85.44
C LEU A 683 -48.76 60.04 85.74
N LEU A 684 -49.02 58.73 85.86
CA LEU A 684 -47.95 57.70 86.02
C LEU A 684 -47.89 56.68 84.87
N LYS A 685 -48.78 56.81 83.88
CA LYS A 685 -48.85 55.92 82.72
C LYS A 685 -47.69 56.07 81.70
N PRO A 686 -47.12 57.26 81.43
CA PRO A 686 -46.12 57.42 80.36
C PRO A 686 -44.83 56.63 80.57
N GLU A 687 -44.36 56.49 81.81
CA GLU A 687 -42.98 56.05 82.11
C GLU A 687 -42.84 54.53 82.10
N ILE A 688 -43.85 53.80 82.57
CA ILE A 688 -43.93 52.33 82.43
C ILE A 688 -44.21 51.94 80.97
N GLU A 689 -45.09 52.68 80.27
CA GLU A 689 -45.27 52.47 78.83
C GLU A 689 -43.97 52.73 78.03
N LEU A 690 -43.07 53.62 78.49
CA LEU A 690 -41.79 53.88 77.82
C LEU A 690 -40.82 52.69 77.93
N LEU A 691 -40.58 52.17 79.15
CA LEU A 691 -39.67 51.06 79.37
C LEU A 691 -40.19 49.75 78.76
N GLN A 692 -41.50 49.49 78.85
CA GLN A 692 -42.07 48.27 78.27
C GLN A 692 -42.12 48.36 76.73
N ARG A 693 -42.31 49.56 76.15
CA ARG A 693 -42.06 49.78 74.71
C ARG A 693 -40.59 49.58 74.34
N GLN A 694 -39.62 49.97 75.16
CA GLN A 694 -38.20 49.74 74.83
C GLN A 694 -37.85 48.25 74.77
N LEU A 695 -38.39 47.42 75.68
CA LEU A 695 -38.14 45.98 75.65
C LEU A 695 -38.87 45.27 74.50
N ASP A 696 -40.13 45.63 74.26
CA ASP A 696 -40.94 45.05 73.17
C ASP A 696 -40.47 45.55 71.80
N VAL A 697 -39.92 46.77 71.70
CA VAL A 697 -39.17 47.25 70.52
C VAL A 697 -37.82 46.57 70.41
N ALA A 698 -37.11 46.20 71.48
CA ALA A 698 -35.89 45.41 71.36
C ALA A 698 -36.19 44.03 70.74
N ALA A 699 -37.15 43.28 71.29
CA ALA A 699 -37.55 41.99 70.76
C ALA A 699 -38.15 42.07 69.34
N LYS A 700 -39.03 43.05 69.07
CA LYS A 700 -39.57 43.26 67.71
C LYS A 700 -38.56 43.83 66.74
N LYS A 701 -37.52 44.53 67.18
CA LYS A 701 -36.41 44.95 66.31
C LYS A 701 -35.42 43.82 66.09
N GLU A 702 -35.26 42.89 67.01
CA GLU A 702 -34.47 41.68 66.79
C GLU A 702 -35.19 40.72 65.83
N GLN A 703 -36.52 40.57 65.96
CA GLN A 703 -37.32 39.76 65.05
C GLN A 703 -37.73 40.48 63.75
N SER A 704 -37.77 41.83 63.72
CA SER A 704 -37.77 42.59 62.46
C SER A 704 -36.39 42.48 61.82
N VAL A 705 -35.27 42.72 62.50
CA VAL A 705 -33.93 42.53 61.90
C VAL A 705 -33.73 41.09 61.40
N LEU A 706 -34.26 40.06 62.06
CA LEU A 706 -34.21 38.69 61.51
C LEU A 706 -35.08 38.49 60.27
N SER A 707 -36.25 39.13 60.17
CA SER A 707 -37.12 39.02 58.98
C SER A 707 -36.77 40.02 57.86
N GLU A 708 -36.21 41.18 58.19
CA GLU A 708 -35.62 42.19 57.33
C GLU A 708 -34.28 41.69 56.80
N HIS A 709 -33.39 41.08 57.61
CA HIS A 709 -32.22 40.38 57.08
C HIS A 709 -32.58 39.09 56.35
N SER A 710 -33.68 38.39 56.67
CA SER A 710 -34.14 37.29 55.83
C SER A 710 -34.65 37.79 54.47
N ASN A 711 -35.36 38.92 54.43
CA ASN A 711 -35.85 39.53 53.20
C ASN A 711 -34.75 40.27 52.43
N GLU A 712 -33.74 40.82 53.10
CA GLU A 712 -32.51 41.34 52.50
C GLU A 712 -31.64 40.20 52.01
N MET A 713 -31.54 39.06 52.70
CA MET A 713 -30.86 37.86 52.17
C MET A 713 -31.59 37.30 50.95
N SER A 714 -32.93 37.24 50.94
CA SER A 714 -33.68 36.88 49.73
C SER A 714 -33.52 37.93 48.63
N SER A 715 -33.53 39.23 48.96
CA SER A 715 -33.34 40.32 47.99
C SER A 715 -31.91 40.40 47.46
N LEU A 716 -30.90 40.08 48.26
CA LEU A 716 -29.48 39.99 47.87
C LEU A 716 -29.23 38.70 47.10
N THR A 717 -29.81 37.57 47.49
CA THR A 717 -29.77 36.32 46.69
C THR A 717 -30.43 36.54 45.33
N GLN A 718 -31.58 37.23 45.28
CA GLN A 718 -32.21 37.62 44.02
C GLN A 718 -31.36 38.64 43.24
N LYS A 719 -30.79 39.67 43.86
CA LYS A 719 -29.90 40.64 43.19
C LYS A 719 -28.58 40.03 42.75
N ILE A 720 -28.07 39.01 43.44
CA ILE A 720 -26.91 38.21 43.05
C ILE A 720 -27.31 37.37 41.84
N SER A 721 -28.41 36.61 41.91
CA SER A 721 -28.92 35.85 40.76
C SER A 721 -29.23 36.74 39.54
N GLU A 722 -29.81 37.92 39.72
CA GLU A 722 -30.07 38.90 38.66
C GLU A 722 -28.77 39.53 38.13
N LYS A 723 -27.78 39.81 39.00
CA LYS A 723 -26.45 40.26 38.55
C LYS A 723 -25.65 39.16 37.87
N GLU A 724 -25.74 37.92 38.31
CA GLU A 724 -25.10 36.75 37.70
C GLU A 724 -25.72 36.45 36.34
N LEU A 725 -27.05 36.41 36.24
CA LEU A 725 -27.77 36.31 34.97
C LEU A 725 -27.39 37.46 34.03
N ARG A 726 -27.26 38.69 34.57
CA ARG A 726 -26.85 39.85 33.77
C ARG A 726 -25.35 39.85 33.43
N ILE A 727 -24.50 39.25 34.24
CA ILE A 727 -23.08 38.98 33.92
C ILE A 727 -23.01 37.97 32.78
N THR A 728 -23.74 36.85 32.85
CA THR A 728 -23.81 35.86 31.76
C THR A 728 -24.33 36.48 30.46
N GLN A 729 -25.43 37.26 30.52
CA GLN A 729 -25.95 37.98 29.36
C GLN A 729 -24.99 39.05 28.81
N LEU A 730 -24.17 39.66 29.66
CA LEU A 730 -23.13 40.59 29.23
C LEU A 730 -21.93 39.87 28.63
N ASP A 731 -21.46 38.76 29.20
CA ASP A 731 -20.36 37.95 28.65
C ASP A 731 -20.78 37.31 27.30
N GLU A 732 -22.00 36.77 27.18
CA GLU A 732 -22.56 36.30 25.89
C GLU A 732 -22.59 37.41 24.83
N ARG A 733 -23.07 38.61 25.21
CA ARG A 733 -23.13 39.76 24.31
C ARG A 733 -21.75 40.32 23.98
N LEU A 734 -20.80 40.30 24.92
CA LEU A 734 -19.40 40.66 24.70
C LEU A 734 -18.78 39.71 23.66
N HIS A 735 -19.02 38.40 23.80
CA HIS A 735 -18.48 37.38 22.91
C HIS A 735 -19.06 37.47 21.49
N ALA A 736 -20.36 37.78 21.37
CA ALA A 736 -21.01 38.05 20.09
C ALA A 736 -20.48 39.32 19.42
N LEU A 737 -20.33 40.42 20.17
CA LEU A 737 -19.78 41.68 19.65
C LEU A 737 -18.31 41.55 19.25
N GLN A 738 -17.50 40.78 19.98
CA GLN A 738 -16.11 40.48 19.61
C GLN A 738 -16.02 39.74 18.27
N LYS A 739 -16.94 38.80 17.98
CA LYS A 739 -17.00 38.08 16.69
C LYS A 739 -17.36 39.02 15.53
N VAL A 740 -18.35 39.89 15.72
CA VAL A 740 -18.72 40.90 14.71
C VAL A 740 -17.58 41.90 14.48
N ASN A 741 -16.85 42.28 15.54
CA ASN A 741 -15.69 43.18 15.45
C ASN A 741 -14.54 42.56 14.63
N THR A 742 -14.20 41.27 14.81
CA THR A 742 -13.18 40.61 13.97
C THR A 742 -13.62 40.40 12.53
N GLU A 743 -14.92 40.13 12.28
CA GLU A 743 -15.49 40.06 10.92
C GLU A 743 -15.41 41.42 10.21
N LEU A 744 -15.80 42.53 10.87
CA LEU A 744 -15.66 43.89 10.34
C LEU A 744 -14.20 44.29 10.11
N GLN A 745 -13.28 43.95 11.03
CA GLN A 745 -11.84 44.22 10.83
C GLN A 745 -11.24 43.47 9.64
N ALA A 746 -11.76 42.29 9.30
CA ALA A 746 -11.36 41.56 8.09
C ALA A 746 -11.88 42.26 6.82
N GLU A 747 -13.15 42.69 6.83
CA GLU A 747 -13.76 43.38 5.68
C GLU A 747 -13.16 44.77 5.45
N ILE A 748 -12.81 45.53 6.50
CA ILE A 748 -12.05 46.80 6.40
C ILE A 748 -10.70 46.57 5.70
N LYS A 749 -9.93 45.54 6.08
CA LYS A 749 -8.64 45.22 5.45
C LYS A 749 -8.77 44.85 3.97
N LYS A 750 -9.91 44.25 3.60
CA LYS A 750 -10.25 43.82 2.25
C LYS A 750 -10.68 45.01 1.37
N GLU A 751 -11.53 45.91 1.88
CA GLU A 751 -11.86 47.17 1.17
C GLU A 751 -10.65 48.10 1.04
N GLN A 752 -9.76 48.18 2.04
CA GLN A 752 -8.54 49.01 1.98
C GLN A 752 -7.56 48.61 0.86
N GLN A 753 -7.72 47.44 0.24
CA GLN A 753 -6.94 47.02 -0.94
C GLN A 753 -7.62 47.40 -2.28
N GLY A 754 -8.88 47.84 -2.27
CA GLY A 754 -9.65 48.27 -3.45
C GLY A 754 -9.73 49.80 -3.59
N LYS A 755 -8.80 50.40 -4.33
CA LYS A 755 -8.60 51.87 -4.33
C LYS A 755 -9.72 52.66 -5.07
N ILE A 756 -10.00 53.87 -4.56
CA ILE A 756 -10.77 54.99 -5.18
C ILE A 756 -12.31 54.95 -5.05
N HIS A 757 -12.97 53.82 -4.75
CA HIS A 757 -14.39 53.83 -4.33
C HIS A 757 -14.65 53.33 -2.89
N ALA A 758 -13.65 52.77 -2.20
CA ALA A 758 -13.79 52.27 -0.83
C ALA A 758 -13.87 53.35 0.27
N GLU A 759 -13.51 54.62 -0.01
CA GLU A 759 -13.32 55.65 1.04
C GLU A 759 -14.61 56.08 1.75
N GLN A 760 -15.79 55.87 1.16
CA GLN A 760 -17.08 56.14 1.83
C GLN A 760 -17.62 54.92 2.60
N SER A 761 -17.46 53.70 2.08
CA SER A 761 -17.81 52.46 2.79
C SER A 761 -16.94 52.27 4.04
N THR A 762 -15.61 52.35 3.88
CA THR A 762 -14.66 52.18 4.99
C THR A 762 -14.78 53.25 6.07
N MET A 763 -15.33 54.44 5.77
CA MET A 763 -15.58 55.46 6.79
C MET A 763 -16.78 55.09 7.67
N LEU A 764 -17.92 54.72 7.08
CA LEU A 764 -19.11 54.28 7.81
C LEU A 764 -18.83 53.04 8.66
N ILE A 765 -18.22 52.01 8.06
CA ILE A 765 -17.84 50.77 8.73
C ILE A 765 -16.88 51.04 9.91
N LYS A 766 -16.03 52.06 9.80
CA LYS A 766 -15.11 52.45 10.88
C LYS A 766 -15.80 53.24 12.00
N GLU A 767 -16.76 54.11 11.68
CA GLU A 767 -17.57 54.77 12.73
C GLU A 767 -18.39 53.74 13.54
N GLU A 768 -18.95 52.71 12.88
CA GLU A 768 -19.58 51.57 13.58
C GLU A 768 -18.59 50.80 14.44
N LEU A 769 -17.37 50.52 13.94
CA LEU A 769 -16.32 49.82 14.68
C LEU A 769 -15.87 50.59 15.94
N ASP A 770 -15.62 51.90 15.81
CA ASP A 770 -15.19 52.75 16.92
C ASP A 770 -16.32 52.92 17.96
N THR A 771 -17.58 52.93 17.54
CA THR A 771 -18.75 52.87 18.43
C THR A 771 -18.82 51.54 19.21
N LEU A 772 -18.61 50.41 18.52
CA LEU A 772 -18.61 49.07 19.13
C LEU A 772 -17.48 48.91 20.18
N ASN A 773 -16.29 49.42 19.88
CA ASN A 773 -15.13 49.39 20.77
C ASN A 773 -15.36 50.21 22.04
N LEU A 774 -16.11 51.32 21.95
CA LEU A 774 -16.49 52.14 23.10
C LEU A 774 -17.49 51.40 24.02
N GLU A 775 -18.49 50.71 23.45
CA GLU A 775 -19.46 49.92 24.22
C GLU A 775 -18.78 48.70 24.89
N LEU A 776 -17.91 47.98 24.17
CA LEU A 776 -17.09 46.89 24.73
C LEU A 776 -16.25 47.35 25.94
N SER A 777 -15.53 48.47 25.79
CA SER A 777 -14.67 49.05 26.84
C SER A 777 -15.47 49.47 28.09
N ARG A 778 -16.71 49.94 27.88
CA ARG A 778 -17.63 50.28 28.97
C ARG A 778 -18.11 49.04 29.71
N LEU A 779 -18.56 48.01 29.00
CA LEU A 779 -19.07 46.77 29.60
C LEU A 779 -17.98 46.02 30.40
N GLN A 780 -16.73 46.03 29.94
CA GLN A 780 -15.61 45.44 30.69
C GLN A 780 -15.36 46.15 32.04
N ASN A 781 -15.49 47.48 32.09
CA ASN A 781 -15.39 48.22 33.36
C ASN A 781 -16.59 47.95 34.28
N GLU A 782 -17.83 47.95 33.75
CA GLU A 782 -19.02 47.62 34.54
C GLU A 782 -18.95 46.18 35.13
N LEU A 783 -18.40 45.22 34.37
CA LEU A 783 -18.15 43.84 34.82
C LEU A 783 -17.06 43.74 35.90
N ALA A 784 -15.96 44.48 35.75
CA ALA A 784 -14.88 44.52 36.75
C ALA A 784 -15.39 45.09 38.09
N THR A 785 -16.09 46.23 38.05
CA THR A 785 -16.69 46.84 39.24
C THR A 785 -17.70 45.92 39.93
N ALA A 786 -18.49 45.15 39.16
CA ALA A 786 -19.43 44.18 39.72
C ALA A 786 -18.73 43.00 40.44
N LYS A 787 -17.60 42.52 39.92
CA LYS A 787 -16.82 41.42 40.53
C LYS A 787 -16.09 41.88 41.81
N GLU A 788 -15.54 43.09 41.83
CA GLU A 788 -14.88 43.67 43.01
C GLU A 788 -15.86 43.93 44.17
N GLN A 789 -17.06 44.45 43.88
CA GLN A 789 -18.11 44.62 44.91
C GLN A 789 -18.52 43.31 45.59
N ASN A 790 -18.52 42.19 44.86
CA ASN A 790 -18.96 40.90 45.40
C ASN A 790 -17.91 40.26 46.33
N SER A 791 -16.61 40.52 46.08
CA SER A 791 -15.53 40.00 46.94
C SER A 791 -15.43 40.73 48.29
N LEU A 792 -15.74 42.03 48.32
CA LEU A 792 -15.83 42.81 49.56
C LEU A 792 -16.95 42.33 50.47
N LEU A 793 -18.15 42.11 49.91
CA LEU A 793 -19.34 41.72 50.67
C LEU A 793 -19.18 40.37 51.39
N SER A 794 -18.49 39.41 50.75
CA SER A 794 -18.24 38.07 51.31
C SER A 794 -17.31 38.11 52.54
N ASN A 795 -16.26 38.93 52.50
CA ASN A 795 -15.30 39.04 53.62
C ASN A 795 -15.92 39.75 54.84
N GLU A 796 -16.79 40.74 54.63
CA GLU A 796 -17.45 41.47 55.71
C GLU A 796 -18.46 40.60 56.49
N GLN A 797 -19.07 39.60 55.83
CA GLN A 797 -19.96 38.63 56.50
C GLN A 797 -19.20 37.63 57.38
N LEU A 798 -18.02 37.16 56.97
CA LEU A 798 -17.26 36.16 57.74
C LEU A 798 -16.86 36.71 59.13
N HIS A 799 -16.34 37.93 59.17
CA HIS A 799 -15.85 38.58 60.39
C HIS A 799 -16.97 38.84 61.43
N LYS A 800 -18.23 38.95 60.97
CA LYS A 800 -19.39 39.23 61.82
C LYS A 800 -19.95 37.97 62.52
N ILE A 801 -19.74 36.81 61.91
CA ILE A 801 -20.12 35.50 62.49
C ILE A 801 -19.19 35.14 63.65
N GLU A 802 -17.90 35.43 63.55
CA GLU A 802 -16.94 35.23 64.65
C GLU A 802 -17.22 36.15 65.85
N GLU A 803 -17.59 37.41 65.60
CA GLU A 803 -17.95 38.36 66.66
C GLU A 803 -19.16 37.88 67.47
N LEU A 804 -20.24 37.46 66.80
CA LEU A 804 -21.44 36.90 67.45
C LEU A 804 -21.14 35.64 68.27
N GLY A 805 -20.22 34.78 67.80
CA GLY A 805 -19.74 33.61 68.55
C GLY A 805 -19.06 33.96 69.88
N SER A 806 -18.45 35.14 69.99
CA SER A 806 -17.86 35.63 71.25
C SER A 806 -18.92 36.20 72.21
N GLN A 807 -19.92 36.90 71.69
CA GLN A 807 -20.98 37.53 72.49
C GLN A 807 -21.90 36.48 73.14
N LEU A 808 -22.22 35.39 72.42
CA LEU A 808 -23.08 34.32 72.94
C LEU A 808 -22.51 33.67 74.22
N LYS A 809 -21.19 33.46 74.29
CA LYS A 809 -20.49 32.96 75.49
C LYS A 809 -20.58 33.92 76.68
N THR A 810 -20.59 35.23 76.42
CA THR A 810 -20.68 36.26 77.47
C THR A 810 -22.10 36.37 78.03
N ASN A 811 -23.12 36.31 77.17
CA ASN A 811 -24.53 36.39 77.58
C ASN A 811 -24.96 35.18 78.43
N GLN A 812 -24.41 33.99 78.17
CA GLN A 812 -24.62 32.80 79.01
C GLN A 812 -24.09 32.95 80.45
N LEU A 813 -23.14 33.86 80.70
CA LEU A 813 -22.65 34.16 82.05
C LEU A 813 -23.60 35.13 82.80
N LEU A 814 -24.13 36.14 82.10
CA LEU A 814 -25.07 37.13 82.66
C LEU A 814 -26.45 36.53 82.95
N LEU A 815 -26.94 35.60 82.13
CA LEU A 815 -28.18 34.85 82.37
C LEU A 815 -28.17 34.08 83.70
N LYS A 816 -26.97 33.76 84.22
CA LYS A 816 -26.79 33.13 85.53
C LYS A 816 -26.92 34.09 86.72
N GLN A 817 -26.86 35.41 86.50
CA GLN A 817 -27.03 36.43 87.54
C GLN A 817 -28.45 37.01 87.56
N ALA A 818 -29.09 37.16 86.40
CA ALA A 818 -30.46 37.69 86.29
C ALA A 818 -31.52 36.80 86.98
N ASN A 819 -31.35 35.48 86.92
CA ASN A 819 -32.28 34.52 87.55
C ASN A 819 -32.36 34.63 89.08
N GLU A 820 -31.33 35.18 89.74
CA GLU A 820 -31.34 35.40 91.20
C GLU A 820 -32.23 36.61 91.59
N GLN A 821 -32.43 37.57 90.67
CA GLN A 821 -33.26 38.77 90.90
C GLN A 821 -34.74 38.57 90.56
N LEU A 822 -35.05 37.69 89.59
CA LEU A 822 -36.44 37.36 89.21
C LEU A 822 -37.29 37.00 90.45
N LYS A 823 -36.69 36.20 91.34
CA LYS A 823 -37.30 35.59 92.52
C LYS A 823 -37.80 36.56 93.59
N GLN A 824 -37.38 37.83 93.58
CA GLN A 824 -37.78 38.82 94.60
C GLN A 824 -38.99 39.69 94.20
N LEU A 825 -39.42 39.65 92.94
CA LEU A 825 -40.55 40.46 92.44
C LEU A 825 -41.83 39.64 92.20
N GLU A 826 -41.72 38.31 92.14
CA GLU A 826 -42.87 37.40 91.95
C GLU A 826 -43.79 37.31 93.19
N GLU A 827 -43.29 37.63 94.39
CA GLU A 827 -44.04 37.46 95.65
C GLU A 827 -45.08 38.57 95.96
N ILE A 828 -45.01 39.74 95.32
CA ILE A 828 -45.80 40.92 95.73
C ILE A 828 -47.04 41.18 94.83
N ASN A 829 -46.98 40.87 93.54
CA ASN A 829 -48.03 41.26 92.57
C ASN A 829 -49.01 40.12 92.21
N THR A 830 -48.81 38.93 92.77
CA THR A 830 -49.63 37.73 92.52
C THR A 830 -50.99 37.74 93.22
N THR A 831 -51.17 38.56 94.26
CA THR A 831 -52.28 38.40 95.23
C THR A 831 -53.59 39.10 94.87
N LEU A 832 -53.61 40.14 94.01
CA LEU A 832 -54.69 41.14 94.01
C LEU A 832 -55.48 41.32 92.69
N LYS A 833 -55.13 40.61 91.61
CA LYS A 833 -55.84 40.69 90.31
C LYS A 833 -56.42 39.37 89.81
N SER A 834 -56.14 38.27 90.51
CA SER A 834 -56.58 36.91 90.16
C SER A 834 -58.11 36.70 90.29
N GLU A 835 -58.74 37.25 91.32
CA GLU A 835 -60.13 36.88 91.68
C GLU A 835 -61.23 37.50 90.79
N ILE A 836 -61.05 38.74 90.31
CA ILE A 836 -62.16 39.53 89.75
C ILE A 836 -62.43 39.23 88.26
N THR A 837 -61.40 39.04 87.44
CA THR A 837 -61.57 38.86 85.98
C THR A 837 -62.05 37.44 85.62
N GLN A 838 -61.52 36.42 86.30
CA GLN A 838 -61.76 35.00 86.00
C GLN A 838 -63.25 34.59 86.01
N LEU A 839 -64.09 35.31 86.75
CA LEU A 839 -65.52 35.02 86.88
C LEU A 839 -66.40 35.60 85.76
N ARG A 840 -65.90 36.51 84.92
CA ARG A 840 -66.70 37.13 83.83
C ARG A 840 -66.44 36.54 82.45
N GLU A 841 -65.21 36.16 82.13
CA GLU A 841 -64.84 35.68 80.80
C GLU A 841 -65.34 34.24 80.53
N SER A 842 -65.34 33.39 81.57
CA SER A 842 -65.78 31.99 81.50
C SER A 842 -67.27 31.79 81.15
N LYS A 843 -68.12 32.82 81.32
CA LYS A 843 -69.56 32.73 81.01
C LYS A 843 -69.82 32.92 79.52
N ASN A 844 -69.32 34.01 78.95
CA ASN A 844 -69.62 34.38 77.55
C ASN A 844 -68.94 33.43 76.54
N SER A 845 -67.76 32.90 76.87
CA SER A 845 -67.05 31.94 76.01
C SER A 845 -67.79 30.61 75.81
N ALA A 846 -68.68 30.23 76.75
CA ALA A 846 -69.43 28.97 76.69
C ALA A 846 -70.64 29.04 75.73
N GLU A 847 -71.34 30.17 75.68
CA GLU A 847 -72.56 30.32 74.88
C GLU A 847 -72.25 30.48 73.37
N ASP A 848 -71.25 31.28 73.00
CA ASP A 848 -70.83 31.46 71.60
C ASP A 848 -70.28 30.18 70.97
N SER A 849 -69.56 29.35 71.74
CA SER A 849 -68.97 28.09 71.26
C SER A 849 -70.05 27.06 70.91
N ALA A 850 -71.15 27.01 71.66
CA ALA A 850 -72.24 26.06 71.43
C ALA A 850 -73.06 26.37 70.17
N LEU A 851 -73.30 27.67 69.89
CA LEU A 851 -74.03 28.08 68.69
C LEU A 851 -73.24 27.72 67.41
N LYS A 852 -71.95 28.04 67.40
CA LYS A 852 -71.10 27.90 66.20
C LYS A 852 -70.92 26.44 65.75
N LEU A 853 -70.74 25.52 66.72
CA LEU A 853 -70.70 24.07 66.46
C LEU A 853 -72.02 23.51 65.91
N THR A 854 -73.16 24.15 66.23
CA THR A 854 -74.48 23.72 65.74
C THR A 854 -74.68 24.05 64.25
N GLU A 855 -74.10 25.15 63.77
CA GLU A 855 -74.14 25.55 62.36
C GLU A 855 -73.29 24.63 61.47
N GLU A 856 -72.04 24.35 61.89
CA GLU A 856 -71.07 23.56 61.12
C GLU A 856 -71.50 22.08 60.99
N LEU A 857 -72.04 21.49 62.07
CA LEU A 857 -72.51 20.10 62.08
C LEU A 857 -73.74 19.90 61.17
N ARG A 858 -74.54 20.95 60.95
CA ARG A 858 -75.69 20.95 60.03
C ARG A 858 -75.26 20.95 58.56
N SER A 859 -74.16 21.63 58.23
CA SER A 859 -73.55 21.63 56.89
C SER A 859 -72.98 20.25 56.54
N LEU A 860 -72.17 19.69 57.44
CA LEU A 860 -71.45 18.44 57.22
C LEU A 860 -72.40 17.23 57.01
N LYS A 861 -73.52 17.21 57.74
CA LYS A 861 -74.50 16.11 57.69
C LYS A 861 -75.15 15.93 56.31
N ILE A 862 -75.36 17.02 55.56
CA ILE A 862 -75.97 16.98 54.22
C ILE A 862 -75.01 16.36 53.19
N GLN A 863 -73.69 16.51 53.37
CA GLN A 863 -72.69 15.95 52.46
C GLN A 863 -72.44 14.45 52.72
N MET A 864 -72.54 14.00 53.98
CA MET A 864 -72.30 12.58 54.32
C MET A 864 -73.35 11.62 53.75
N GLU A 865 -74.63 12.02 53.67
CA GLU A 865 -75.70 11.14 53.16
C GLU A 865 -75.58 10.83 51.66
N GLN A 866 -74.86 11.64 50.87
CA GLN A 866 -74.68 11.39 49.43
C GLN A 866 -73.51 10.44 49.13
N LEU A 867 -72.39 10.51 49.85
CA LEU A 867 -71.22 9.63 49.60
C LEU A 867 -71.40 8.20 50.13
N HIS A 868 -72.23 8.02 51.16
CA HIS A 868 -72.40 6.73 51.83
C HIS A 868 -73.06 5.64 50.95
N LEU A 869 -73.64 6.03 49.81
CA LEU A 869 -74.34 5.12 48.90
C LEU A 869 -73.42 4.40 47.88
N GLN A 870 -72.20 4.89 47.63
CA GLN A 870 -71.29 4.33 46.61
C GLN A 870 -70.04 3.63 47.18
N LEU A 871 -69.49 4.12 48.28
CA LEU A 871 -68.21 3.62 48.81
C LEU A 871 -68.30 2.18 49.39
N THR A 872 -69.52 1.70 49.60
CA THR A 872 -69.85 0.37 50.14
C THR A 872 -69.66 -0.77 49.13
N GLU A 873 -69.59 -0.50 47.82
CA GLU A 873 -69.44 -1.53 46.77
C GLU A 873 -67.97 -1.88 46.42
N LYS A 874 -66.99 -1.04 46.76
CA LYS A 874 -65.55 -1.30 46.52
C LYS A 874 -64.67 -0.81 47.69
N ASN A 875 -64.66 -1.40 48.88
CA ASN A 875 -64.90 -2.81 49.22
C ASN A 875 -63.99 -3.80 48.45
N ARG A 876 -62.83 -4.08 49.06
CA ARG A 876 -62.29 -5.45 49.17
C ARG A 876 -61.94 -6.21 47.87
N SER A 877 -61.69 -5.49 46.78
CA SER A 877 -60.95 -5.97 45.61
C SER A 877 -60.05 -4.84 45.10
N ILE A 878 -58.73 -4.84 45.29
CA ILE A 878 -57.85 -5.58 46.23
C ILE A 878 -56.56 -4.68 46.25
N SER A 879 -55.97 -4.34 47.40
CA SER A 879 -55.01 -5.18 48.14
C SER A 879 -53.78 -5.60 47.32
N GLU A 880 -52.67 -5.83 48.02
CA GLU A 880 -51.62 -6.80 47.62
C GLU A 880 -51.09 -6.79 46.17
N LEU A 881 -49.97 -6.12 45.86
CA LEU A 881 -49.20 -5.03 46.52
C LEU A 881 -48.12 -4.55 45.52
N HIS A 882 -47.88 -3.24 45.49
CA HIS A 882 -46.59 -2.56 45.25
C HIS A 882 -45.63 -3.06 44.13
N GLN A 883 -45.58 -2.20 43.12
CA GLN A 883 -44.52 -2.05 42.11
C GLN A 883 -43.07 -2.05 42.64
N GLN A 884 -42.14 -2.60 41.83
CA GLN A 884 -40.81 -2.02 41.48
C GLN A 884 -39.77 -1.87 42.64
N ARG A 885 -38.45 -1.62 42.46
CA ARG A 885 -37.58 -1.49 41.26
C ARG A 885 -36.10 -1.82 41.61
N THR A 886 -35.53 -2.94 41.13
CA THR A 886 -34.18 -3.02 40.50
C THR A 886 -32.89 -2.57 41.25
N VAL A 887 -31.72 -2.53 40.54
CA VAL A 887 -30.38 -1.84 40.76
C VAL A 887 -29.12 -2.70 40.96
N THR A 888 -27.91 -2.06 40.93
CA THR A 888 -26.52 -2.62 40.86
C THR A 888 -25.40 -1.54 41.11
N PRO A 889 -24.09 -1.88 41.34
CA PRO A 889 -22.94 -0.92 41.36
C PRO A 889 -21.58 -1.35 40.64
N PRO A 890 -20.59 -0.45 40.33
CA PRO A 890 -19.81 -0.39 39.05
C PRO A 890 -18.23 -0.18 39.12
N VAL A 891 -17.58 0.32 38.02
CA VAL A 891 -16.30 1.16 37.95
C VAL A 891 -14.89 0.50 38.14
N ASP A 892 -13.71 0.93 37.57
CA ASP A 892 -13.29 1.68 36.33
C ASP A 892 -11.73 1.89 36.11
N LYS A 893 -11.30 2.83 35.21
CA LYS A 893 -9.90 3.29 34.85
C LYS A 893 -9.79 4.85 34.70
N PRO A 894 -8.93 5.59 33.90
CA PRO A 894 -7.89 5.33 32.86
C PRO A 894 -6.51 6.09 33.04
N LEU A 895 -6.17 7.15 32.24
CA LEU A 895 -4.96 8.07 32.25
C LEU A 895 -3.68 7.59 31.47
N VAL A 896 -2.63 8.34 30.99
CA VAL A 896 -2.14 9.77 30.79
C VAL A 896 -0.73 9.71 30.09
N GLU A 897 -0.06 10.63 29.32
CA GLU A 897 -0.23 11.92 28.55
C GLU A 897 1.01 12.17 27.58
N ASP A 898 1.15 13.34 26.91
CA ASP A 898 1.87 13.57 25.59
C ASP A 898 2.78 14.86 25.44
N ASP A 899 3.02 15.35 24.19
CA ASP A 899 3.47 16.70 23.67
C ASP A 899 4.94 17.06 23.21
N LEU A 900 5.13 18.27 22.60
CA LEU A 900 6.20 18.73 21.63
C LEU A 900 6.32 20.30 21.55
N PRO A 901 7.02 21.06 20.61
CA PRO A 901 8.17 20.87 19.66
C PRO A 901 9.27 22.03 19.62
N SER A 902 10.16 22.07 18.58
CA SER A 902 10.84 23.28 17.94
C SER A 902 12.09 23.96 18.65
N THR A 903 12.94 24.87 18.10
CA THR A 903 13.08 25.64 16.80
C THR A 903 14.55 26.14 16.48
N GLU A 904 14.84 26.49 15.19
CA GLU A 904 15.77 27.54 14.62
C GLU A 904 17.34 27.47 14.51
N SER A 905 17.88 28.17 13.47
CA SER A 905 19.28 28.64 13.19
C SER A 905 20.39 27.66 12.69
N ILE A 906 21.26 27.92 11.68
CA ILE A 906 21.25 28.82 10.47
C ILE A 906 22.45 28.51 9.49
N ARG A 907 22.26 28.65 8.15
CA ARG A 907 23.27 28.83 7.03
C ARG A 907 24.36 27.74 6.76
N ASN A 908 24.50 27.19 5.53
CA ASN A 908 25.15 27.70 4.27
C ASN A 908 26.71 27.68 4.30
N LYS A 909 27.47 27.37 3.21
CA LYS A 909 27.24 26.79 1.85
C LYS A 909 28.64 26.55 1.20
N GLU A 910 28.68 26.00 -0.03
CA GLU A 910 29.79 26.05 -1.03
C GLU A 910 30.94 25.02 -0.89
N GLN A 911 31.71 24.88 -1.99
CA GLN A 911 32.77 23.87 -2.27
C GLN A 911 32.30 22.39 -2.36
N GLU A 912 31.93 21.82 -3.51
CA GLU A 912 31.90 22.30 -4.91
C GLU A 912 33.27 22.63 -5.56
N GLU A 913 34.40 22.44 -4.86
CA GLU A 913 35.76 22.66 -5.43
C GLU A 913 36.63 21.39 -5.52
N PHE A 914 36.14 20.22 -5.07
CA PHE A 914 36.80 18.92 -5.33
C PHE A 914 36.38 18.26 -6.66
N ILE A 915 35.89 19.08 -7.60
CA ILE A 915 35.78 18.69 -9.01
C ILE A 915 37.20 18.52 -9.61
N GLN A 916 37.28 18.19 -10.90
CA GLN A 916 38.42 18.49 -11.79
C GLN A 916 39.76 17.73 -11.60
N GLN A 917 40.15 17.31 -10.39
CA GLN A 917 41.48 16.71 -10.18
C GLN A 917 41.61 15.28 -10.71
N GLN A 918 40.62 14.42 -10.49
CA GLN A 918 40.79 12.98 -10.74
C GLN A 918 40.62 12.57 -12.22
N LEU A 919 39.89 13.36 -13.01
CA LEU A 919 39.43 12.98 -14.36
C LEU A 919 40.45 13.27 -15.49
N LYS A 920 41.45 14.12 -15.23
CA LYS A 920 42.45 14.58 -16.22
C LYS A 920 43.58 13.57 -16.54
N LYS A 921 43.54 12.33 -16.04
CA LYS A 921 44.73 11.45 -15.98
C LYS A 921 44.78 10.25 -16.93
N GLU A 922 43.66 9.65 -17.33
CA GLU A 922 43.65 8.38 -18.10
C GLU A 922 43.67 8.56 -19.63
N ILE A 923 43.50 9.80 -20.11
CA ILE A 923 43.32 10.14 -21.54
C ILE A 923 44.61 9.93 -22.35
N ALA A 924 45.78 9.94 -21.70
CA ALA A 924 47.08 10.12 -22.34
C ALA A 924 47.66 8.91 -23.09
N LEU A 925 47.25 7.67 -22.78
CA LEU A 925 48.15 6.51 -23.01
C LEU A 925 48.04 5.84 -24.40
N LEU A 926 46.90 5.27 -24.76
CA LEU A 926 46.83 4.27 -25.86
C LEU A 926 46.13 4.80 -27.12
N LYS A 927 46.81 5.76 -27.76
CA LYS A 927 46.62 6.17 -29.18
C LYS A 927 47.68 5.53 -30.12
N GLU A 928 48.58 4.69 -29.61
CA GLU A 928 49.87 4.41 -30.28
C GLU A 928 49.87 3.34 -31.39
N ASP A 929 49.26 2.16 -31.19
CA ASP A 929 49.60 0.98 -32.01
C ASP A 929 48.78 0.80 -33.31
N LEU A 930 48.63 1.91 -34.05
CA LEU A 930 48.03 1.95 -35.38
C LEU A 930 49.09 1.62 -36.46
N LYS A 931 49.53 0.35 -36.61
CA LYS A 931 50.60 -0.02 -37.59
C LYS A 931 50.59 -1.46 -38.16
N LYS A 932 50.64 -1.57 -39.50
CA LYS A 932 51.00 -2.74 -40.37
C LYS A 932 49.87 -3.79 -40.62
N ARG A 933 49.70 -4.47 -41.77
CA ARG A 933 49.96 -4.26 -43.24
C ARG A 933 49.24 -5.37 -44.09
N LYS A 934 49.29 -5.35 -45.44
CA LYS A 934 48.63 -6.29 -46.39
C LYS A 934 49.63 -7.14 -47.24
N THR A 935 49.25 -8.37 -47.67
CA THR A 935 49.60 -9.05 -48.98
C THR A 935 48.87 -10.42 -49.17
N GLN A 936 48.96 -11.08 -50.34
CA GLN A 936 48.39 -12.41 -50.69
C GLN A 936 49.45 -13.41 -51.20
N THR A 937 49.17 -14.73 -51.16
CA THR A 937 50.12 -15.83 -51.47
C THR A 937 49.51 -17.04 -52.20
N ASN A 938 50.35 -17.94 -52.73
CA ASN A 938 50.02 -19.20 -53.43
C ASN A 938 49.45 -20.26 -52.46
N PRO A 939 48.39 -21.03 -52.76
CA PRO A 939 47.74 -21.95 -51.80
C PRO A 939 48.63 -22.99 -51.11
N ILE A 940 49.71 -23.46 -51.73
CA ILE A 940 50.66 -24.36 -51.04
C ILE A 940 51.64 -23.55 -50.17
N ASP A 941 52.13 -22.41 -50.64
CA ASP A 941 52.95 -21.50 -49.82
C ASP A 941 52.15 -20.91 -48.64
N GLU A 942 50.85 -20.70 -48.82
CA GLU A 942 49.89 -20.33 -47.79
C GLU A 942 49.70 -21.48 -46.79
N LEU A 943 49.56 -22.74 -47.24
CA LEU A 943 49.57 -23.91 -46.35
C LEU A 943 50.89 -24.06 -45.56
N ILE A 944 52.04 -23.75 -46.18
CA ILE A 944 53.36 -23.79 -45.54
C ILE A 944 53.51 -22.65 -44.54
N GLN A 945 53.09 -21.42 -44.89
CA GLN A 945 53.09 -20.27 -43.98
C GLN A 945 52.10 -20.47 -42.83
N LEU A 946 50.90 -21.01 -43.08
CA LEU A 946 49.92 -21.36 -42.06
C LEU A 946 50.48 -22.43 -41.11
N ASN A 947 51.08 -23.50 -41.62
CA ASN A 947 51.70 -24.52 -40.76
C ASN A 947 52.93 -24.00 -40.00
N SER A 948 53.75 -23.15 -40.61
CA SER A 948 54.90 -22.53 -39.93
C SER A 948 54.45 -21.59 -38.81
N LYS A 949 53.42 -20.77 -39.07
CA LYS A 949 52.83 -19.85 -38.10
C LYS A 949 52.02 -20.57 -37.01
N ALA A 950 51.40 -21.71 -37.31
CA ALA A 950 50.76 -22.58 -36.34
C ALA A 950 51.80 -23.31 -35.46
N GLN A 951 52.94 -23.70 -36.05
CA GLN A 951 54.09 -24.26 -35.32
C GLN A 951 54.79 -23.22 -34.43
N GLU A 952 54.82 -21.96 -34.85
CA GLU A 952 55.28 -20.81 -34.05
C GLU A 952 54.32 -20.53 -32.89
N LYS A 953 53.01 -20.35 -33.17
CA LYS A 953 51.95 -20.21 -32.15
C LYS A 953 51.97 -21.32 -31.11
N TYR A 954 52.20 -22.57 -31.52
CA TYR A 954 52.41 -23.70 -30.61
C TYR A 954 53.56 -23.45 -29.62
N LYS A 955 54.73 -23.04 -30.12
CA LYS A 955 55.91 -22.81 -29.27
C LYS A 955 55.65 -21.65 -28.31
N THR A 956 55.16 -20.53 -28.83
CA THR A 956 54.79 -19.36 -28.03
C THR A 956 53.75 -19.69 -26.96
N ALA A 957 52.77 -20.56 -27.25
CA ALA A 957 51.80 -21.00 -26.24
C ALA A 957 52.47 -21.79 -25.10
N LEU A 958 53.43 -22.68 -25.38
CA LEU A 958 54.19 -23.36 -24.33
C LEU A 958 55.11 -22.39 -23.54
N GLU A 959 55.82 -21.50 -24.24
CA GLU A 959 56.70 -20.49 -23.65
C GLU A 959 55.94 -19.56 -22.67
N HIS A 960 54.64 -19.35 -22.90
CA HIS A 960 53.74 -18.58 -22.03
C HIS A 960 52.95 -19.45 -21.03
N ASN A 961 53.43 -20.66 -20.72
CA ASN A 961 52.81 -21.61 -19.79
C ASN A 961 51.32 -21.89 -20.06
N LYS A 962 50.86 -21.81 -21.32
CA LYS A 962 49.48 -22.20 -21.66
C LYS A 962 49.36 -23.73 -21.60
N PRO A 963 48.19 -24.29 -21.22
CA PRO A 963 47.99 -25.73 -21.19
C PRO A 963 48.36 -26.38 -22.53
N ILE A 964 49.06 -27.52 -22.51
CA ILE A 964 49.59 -28.17 -23.72
C ILE A 964 48.49 -28.46 -24.76
N HIS A 965 47.27 -28.79 -24.31
CA HIS A 965 46.07 -28.88 -25.14
C HIS A 965 45.80 -27.63 -26.00
N PHE A 966 45.91 -26.44 -25.43
CA PHE A 966 45.72 -25.17 -26.15
C PHE A 966 46.83 -24.96 -27.20
N ALA A 967 48.09 -25.23 -26.84
CA ALA A 967 49.20 -25.16 -27.77
C ALA A 967 49.01 -26.13 -28.95
N ARG A 968 48.59 -27.37 -28.69
CA ARG A 968 48.28 -28.38 -29.71
C ARG A 968 47.15 -27.96 -30.64
N LEU A 969 46.06 -27.38 -30.13
CA LEU A 969 44.97 -26.86 -30.96
C LEU A 969 45.44 -25.73 -31.90
N GLU A 970 46.28 -24.81 -31.39
CA GLU A 970 46.89 -23.75 -32.21
C GLU A 970 47.74 -24.34 -33.36
N ARG A 971 48.46 -25.43 -33.12
CA ARG A 971 49.18 -26.17 -34.18
C ARG A 971 48.23 -26.80 -35.21
N MET A 972 47.05 -27.28 -34.80
CA MET A 972 46.11 -28.01 -35.69
C MET A 972 45.23 -27.10 -36.55
N ALA A 973 45.21 -25.79 -36.32
CA ALA A 973 44.36 -24.84 -37.05
C ALA A 973 44.40 -24.96 -38.59
N PRO A 974 45.57 -25.17 -39.25
CA PRO A 974 45.62 -25.33 -40.71
C PRO A 974 44.98 -26.64 -41.21
N VAL A 975 45.03 -27.72 -40.42
CA VAL A 975 44.39 -28.99 -40.77
C VAL A 975 42.88 -28.91 -40.56
N LEU A 976 42.41 -28.26 -39.48
CA LEU A 976 40.98 -27.98 -39.27
C LEU A 976 40.36 -27.20 -40.45
N LEU A 977 41.11 -26.26 -41.04
CA LEU A 977 40.70 -25.55 -42.25
C LEU A 977 40.55 -26.49 -43.46
N GLN A 978 41.48 -27.43 -43.66
CA GLN A 978 41.38 -28.41 -44.74
C GLN A 978 40.26 -29.43 -44.51
N VAL A 979 39.96 -29.81 -43.26
CA VAL A 979 38.78 -30.62 -42.93
C VAL A 979 37.48 -29.91 -43.30
N LYS A 980 37.37 -28.59 -43.03
CA LYS A 980 36.22 -27.79 -43.47
C LYS A 980 36.06 -27.78 -44.99
N ASN A 981 37.16 -27.83 -45.75
CA ASN A 981 37.12 -27.97 -47.21
C ASN A 981 36.54 -29.32 -47.67
N ILE A 982 36.85 -30.42 -46.97
CA ILE A 982 36.24 -31.75 -47.21
C ILE A 982 34.72 -31.67 -47.03
N GLU A 983 34.23 -31.11 -45.91
CA GLU A 983 32.80 -31.01 -45.62
C GLU A 983 32.04 -30.12 -46.63
N MET A 984 32.61 -28.96 -46.98
CA MET A 984 32.04 -28.08 -48.01
C MET A 984 32.00 -28.74 -49.39
N LYS A 985 32.87 -29.72 -49.67
CA LYS A 985 32.80 -30.54 -50.88
C LYS A 985 31.77 -31.67 -50.74
N ALA A 986 31.70 -32.33 -49.59
CA ALA A 986 30.71 -33.36 -49.29
C ALA A 986 29.27 -32.84 -49.43
N ALA A 987 28.96 -31.67 -48.87
CA ALA A 987 27.66 -31.02 -49.01
C ALA A 987 27.32 -30.66 -50.48
N LYS A 988 28.32 -30.44 -51.35
CA LYS A 988 28.13 -30.23 -52.80
C LYS A 988 27.90 -31.54 -53.57
N LEU A 989 28.29 -32.69 -53.02
CA LEU A 989 28.05 -34.03 -53.58
C LEU A 989 26.68 -34.58 -53.14
N ALA A 990 26.30 -34.37 -51.88
CA ALA A 990 24.96 -34.69 -51.38
C ALA A 990 23.87 -33.98 -52.21
N LYS A 991 24.06 -32.68 -52.51
CA LYS A 991 23.21 -31.89 -53.42
C LYS A 991 23.22 -32.32 -54.89
N ARG A 992 23.99 -33.35 -55.25
CA ARG A 992 24.06 -33.96 -56.59
C ARG A 992 23.68 -35.45 -56.57
N ASN A 993 23.12 -35.93 -55.47
CA ASN A 993 22.81 -37.33 -55.20
C ASN A 993 24.03 -38.28 -55.28
N GLU A 994 25.26 -37.76 -55.22
CA GLU A 994 26.50 -38.55 -55.10
C GLU A 994 26.71 -38.99 -53.64
N THR A 995 25.68 -39.60 -53.03
CA THR A 995 25.55 -39.83 -51.57
C THR A 995 26.75 -40.57 -51.00
N LYS A 996 27.10 -41.75 -51.53
CA LYS A 996 28.25 -42.56 -51.06
C LYS A 996 29.56 -41.78 -50.97
N ALA A 997 29.78 -40.79 -51.85
CA ALA A 997 30.97 -39.94 -51.83
C ALA A 997 30.83 -38.74 -50.86
N ALA A 998 29.62 -38.22 -50.67
CA ALA A 998 29.32 -37.25 -49.62
C ALA A 998 29.48 -37.87 -48.23
N ASP A 999 28.93 -39.06 -48.02
CA ASP A 999 28.95 -39.79 -46.75
C ASP A 999 30.38 -40.19 -46.39
N ALA A 1000 31.16 -40.71 -47.36
CA ALA A 1000 32.59 -41.00 -47.16
C ALA A 1000 33.42 -39.74 -46.83
N ALA A 1001 33.06 -38.58 -47.41
CA ALA A 1001 33.75 -37.32 -47.14
C ALA A 1001 33.37 -36.73 -45.76
N LEU A 1002 32.09 -36.79 -45.37
CA LEU A 1002 31.65 -36.39 -44.02
C LEU A 1002 32.24 -37.32 -42.96
N HIS A 1003 32.28 -38.64 -43.21
CA HIS A 1003 32.93 -39.61 -42.33
C HIS A 1003 34.41 -39.30 -42.19
N LEU A 1004 35.14 -39.08 -43.28
CA LEU A 1004 36.55 -38.67 -43.24
C LEU A 1004 36.77 -37.38 -42.43
N ALA A 1005 35.94 -36.37 -42.65
CA ALA A 1005 36.02 -35.10 -41.92
C ALA A 1005 35.77 -35.28 -40.41
N SER A 1006 34.79 -36.11 -40.05
CA SER A 1006 34.47 -36.47 -38.66
C SER A 1006 35.63 -37.22 -37.99
N GLN A 1007 36.19 -38.24 -38.66
CA GLN A 1007 37.32 -39.01 -38.15
C GLN A 1007 38.57 -38.13 -37.95
N ILE A 1008 38.94 -37.29 -38.92
CA ILE A 1008 40.10 -36.38 -38.74
C ILE A 1008 39.86 -35.41 -37.57
N ARG A 1009 38.62 -34.93 -37.34
CA ARG A 1009 38.32 -34.12 -36.14
C ARG A 1009 38.44 -34.89 -34.84
N ALA A 1010 38.00 -36.16 -34.81
CA ALA A 1010 38.17 -37.01 -33.64
C ALA A 1010 39.66 -37.20 -33.30
N GLU A 1011 40.51 -37.40 -34.31
CA GLU A 1011 41.98 -37.48 -34.11
C GLU A 1011 42.60 -36.14 -33.70
N ILE A 1012 42.16 -35.00 -34.27
CA ILE A 1012 42.64 -33.67 -33.85
C ILE A 1012 42.29 -33.41 -32.38
N LYS A 1013 41.07 -33.80 -31.96
CA LYS A 1013 40.63 -33.71 -30.56
C LYS A 1013 41.47 -34.61 -29.66
N GLY A 1014 41.60 -35.89 -30.02
CA GLY A 1014 42.37 -36.89 -29.26
C GLY A 1014 43.86 -36.55 -29.14
N TYR A 1015 44.45 -35.90 -30.15
CA TYR A 1015 45.81 -35.34 -30.08
C TYR A 1015 45.90 -34.17 -29.10
N ALA A 1016 45.00 -33.19 -29.20
CA ALA A 1016 44.98 -32.03 -28.32
C ALA A 1016 44.79 -32.44 -26.84
N GLU A 1017 43.85 -33.35 -26.58
CA GLU A 1017 43.49 -33.83 -25.23
C GLU A 1017 44.41 -34.96 -24.72
N SER A 1018 45.43 -35.38 -25.48
CA SER A 1018 46.30 -36.49 -25.10
C SER A 1018 47.16 -36.20 -23.86
N GLU A 1019 47.15 -37.11 -22.88
CA GLU A 1019 48.00 -37.06 -21.70
C GLU A 1019 49.49 -37.37 -21.99
N GLU A 1020 49.81 -37.83 -23.21
CA GLU A 1020 51.19 -38.10 -23.64
C GLU A 1020 52.05 -36.84 -23.54
N GLN A 1021 53.09 -36.91 -22.70
CA GLN A 1021 54.02 -35.81 -22.42
C GLN A 1021 55.07 -35.67 -23.53
N ASN A 1022 55.42 -36.76 -24.21
CA ASN A 1022 56.30 -36.73 -25.37
C ASN A 1022 55.52 -36.23 -26.60
N GLU A 1023 55.59 -34.93 -26.82
CA GLU A 1023 54.95 -34.24 -27.93
C GLU A 1023 55.20 -34.87 -29.31
N GLN A 1024 56.40 -35.43 -29.52
CA GLN A 1024 56.74 -36.04 -30.80
C GLN A 1024 56.02 -37.39 -30.99
N LEU A 1025 55.75 -38.14 -29.91
CA LEU A 1025 54.92 -39.35 -29.96
C LEU A 1025 53.45 -38.98 -30.18
N ALA A 1026 52.90 -38.03 -29.41
CA ALA A 1026 51.52 -37.55 -29.57
C ALA A 1026 51.23 -37.07 -31.00
N LEU A 1027 52.12 -36.26 -31.58
CA LEU A 1027 51.98 -35.76 -32.95
C LEU A 1027 52.19 -36.87 -34.01
N ASN A 1028 53.08 -37.83 -33.77
CA ASN A 1028 53.28 -38.94 -34.70
C ASN A 1028 52.08 -39.88 -34.71
N ASP A 1029 51.51 -40.22 -33.55
CA ASP A 1029 50.28 -41.02 -33.45
C ASP A 1029 49.11 -40.34 -34.17
N PHE A 1030 48.92 -39.03 -33.98
CA PHE A 1030 47.97 -38.23 -34.74
C PHE A 1030 48.15 -38.40 -36.26
N LYS A 1031 49.38 -38.18 -36.77
CA LYS A 1031 49.68 -38.34 -38.20
C LYS A 1031 49.37 -39.75 -38.71
N ILE A 1032 49.68 -40.78 -37.92
CA ILE A 1032 49.44 -42.19 -38.28
C ILE A 1032 47.95 -42.53 -38.26
N LYS A 1033 47.17 -42.03 -37.30
CA LYS A 1033 45.71 -42.25 -37.25
C LYS A 1033 44.97 -41.46 -38.33
N ALA A 1034 45.22 -40.16 -38.47
CA ALA A 1034 44.64 -39.34 -39.55
C ALA A 1034 45.02 -39.87 -40.95
N GLY A 1035 46.28 -40.31 -41.14
CA GLY A 1035 46.74 -40.95 -42.37
C GLY A 1035 46.04 -42.28 -42.69
N ARG A 1036 45.68 -43.06 -41.67
CA ARG A 1036 44.85 -44.28 -41.85
C ARG A 1036 43.44 -43.92 -42.32
N HIS A 1037 42.78 -42.95 -41.71
CA HIS A 1037 41.44 -42.50 -42.12
C HIS A 1037 41.40 -41.96 -43.55
N ILE A 1038 42.39 -41.16 -43.93
CA ILE A 1038 42.56 -40.64 -45.29
C ILE A 1038 42.72 -41.79 -46.30
N ASN A 1039 43.58 -42.77 -46.01
CA ASN A 1039 43.79 -43.91 -46.91
C ASN A 1039 42.58 -44.85 -46.99
N ALA A 1040 41.86 -45.08 -45.89
CA ALA A 1040 40.63 -45.88 -45.89
C ALA A 1040 39.52 -45.22 -46.75
N SER A 1041 39.42 -43.89 -46.70
CA SER A 1041 38.44 -43.11 -47.47
C SER A 1041 38.83 -42.89 -48.93
N LYS A 1042 40.12 -43.09 -49.27
CA LYS A 1042 40.74 -42.76 -50.55
C LYS A 1042 40.09 -43.43 -51.75
N ASN A 1043 39.81 -44.73 -51.65
CA ASN A 1043 39.26 -45.51 -52.76
C ASN A 1043 37.84 -45.03 -53.12
N THR A 1044 36.99 -44.80 -52.13
CA THR A 1044 35.62 -44.28 -52.32
C THR A 1044 35.62 -42.87 -52.91
N LEU A 1045 36.50 -41.98 -52.43
CA LEU A 1045 36.51 -40.58 -52.85
C LEU A 1045 37.14 -40.37 -54.23
N ILE A 1046 38.26 -41.05 -54.53
CA ILE A 1046 38.98 -40.86 -55.81
C ILE A 1046 38.25 -41.52 -56.99
N HIS A 1047 37.54 -42.65 -56.78
CA HIS A 1047 36.74 -43.27 -57.85
C HIS A 1047 35.53 -42.41 -58.29
N HIS A 1048 35.09 -41.44 -57.48
CA HIS A 1048 34.01 -40.53 -57.87
C HIS A 1048 34.50 -39.34 -58.73
N ARG A 1049 35.58 -38.63 -58.35
CA ARG A 1049 36.11 -37.49 -59.13
C ARG A 1049 37.61 -37.25 -58.95
N GLU A 1050 38.29 -36.89 -60.04
CA GLU A 1050 39.68 -36.38 -60.08
C GLU A 1050 39.98 -35.31 -59.01
N GLU A 1051 39.04 -34.38 -58.79
CA GLU A 1051 39.19 -33.26 -57.85
C GLU A 1051 39.49 -33.70 -56.41
N TRP A 1052 39.05 -34.89 -55.99
CA TRP A 1052 39.35 -35.43 -54.66
C TRP A 1052 40.83 -35.76 -54.48
N LYS A 1053 41.58 -36.05 -55.55
CA LYS A 1053 43.04 -36.26 -55.46
C LYS A 1053 43.72 -35.02 -54.87
N TYR A 1054 43.34 -33.83 -55.32
CA TYR A 1054 43.90 -32.55 -54.86
C TYR A 1054 43.47 -32.19 -53.44
N ILE A 1055 42.19 -32.41 -53.09
CA ILE A 1055 41.71 -32.14 -51.72
C ILE A 1055 42.40 -33.07 -50.71
N LEU A 1056 42.46 -34.38 -50.99
CA LEU A 1056 43.15 -35.34 -50.14
C LEU A 1056 44.66 -35.09 -50.09
N ALA A 1057 45.29 -34.66 -51.19
CA ALA A 1057 46.69 -34.24 -51.20
C ALA A 1057 46.94 -33.02 -50.29
N ASN A 1058 46.12 -31.96 -50.40
CA ASN A 1058 46.26 -30.76 -49.57
C ASN A 1058 46.06 -31.05 -48.07
N VAL A 1059 45.11 -31.93 -47.72
CA VAL A 1059 44.91 -32.41 -46.35
C VAL A 1059 46.13 -33.21 -45.86
N THR A 1060 46.64 -34.12 -46.70
CA THR A 1060 47.80 -34.97 -46.38
C THR A 1060 49.08 -34.15 -46.21
N VAL A 1061 49.37 -33.22 -47.13
CA VAL A 1061 50.50 -32.28 -47.05
C VAL A 1061 50.36 -31.38 -45.82
N GLY A 1062 49.15 -30.88 -45.56
CA GLY A 1062 48.83 -30.11 -44.36
C GLY A 1062 49.18 -30.84 -43.06
N ILE A 1063 48.85 -32.13 -42.97
CA ILE A 1063 49.16 -33.00 -41.81
C ILE A 1063 50.64 -33.37 -41.73
N LEU A 1064 51.29 -33.68 -42.86
CA LEU A 1064 52.71 -34.07 -42.88
C LEU A 1064 53.63 -32.94 -42.44
N LEU A 1065 53.33 -31.69 -42.83
CA LEU A 1065 54.06 -30.46 -42.49
C LEU A 1065 54.02 -30.09 -41.00
N LEU A 1066 53.09 -30.64 -40.21
CA LEU A 1066 53.00 -30.34 -38.78
C LEU A 1066 54.29 -30.74 -38.05
N GLY A 1067 54.87 -29.83 -37.27
CA GLY A 1067 56.05 -30.13 -36.45
C GLY A 1067 57.39 -30.28 -37.19
N ILE A 1068 57.47 -30.15 -38.52
CA ILE A 1068 58.75 -30.29 -39.26
C ILE A 1068 58.93 -29.16 -40.28
N GLY A 1069 60.13 -28.59 -40.34
CA GLY A 1069 60.47 -27.48 -41.23
C GLY A 1069 60.48 -27.87 -42.73
N TYR A 1070 60.27 -26.88 -43.59
CA TYR A 1070 59.97 -27.06 -45.02
C TYR A 1070 60.99 -27.92 -45.80
N ALA A 1071 62.28 -27.86 -45.46
CA ALA A 1071 63.33 -28.68 -46.06
C ALA A 1071 63.07 -30.20 -45.90
N ALA A 1072 62.46 -30.65 -44.80
CA ALA A 1072 62.12 -32.05 -44.60
C ALA A 1072 60.94 -32.50 -45.48
N ALA A 1073 59.97 -31.61 -45.76
CA ALA A 1073 58.86 -31.91 -46.66
C ALA A 1073 59.33 -32.14 -48.10
N ILE A 1074 60.37 -31.42 -48.54
CA ILE A 1074 61.06 -31.62 -49.82
C ILE A 1074 61.74 -33.01 -49.87
N LEU A 1075 62.42 -33.41 -48.79
CA LEU A 1075 63.05 -34.73 -48.70
C LEU A 1075 62.02 -35.88 -48.68
N ILE A 1076 60.93 -35.73 -47.93
CA ILE A 1076 59.81 -36.70 -47.90
C ILE A 1076 59.14 -36.79 -49.28
N ASN A 1077 58.94 -35.66 -49.98
CA ASN A 1077 58.41 -35.67 -51.35
C ASN A 1077 59.34 -36.46 -52.29
N LYS A 1078 60.63 -36.16 -52.29
CA LYS A 1078 61.64 -36.90 -53.07
C LYS A 1078 61.57 -38.41 -52.82
N GLN A 1079 61.39 -38.82 -51.57
CA GLN A 1079 61.36 -40.22 -51.15
C GLN A 1079 60.02 -40.94 -51.46
N VAL A 1080 58.93 -40.21 -51.69
CA VAL A 1080 57.59 -40.75 -51.97
C VAL A 1080 57.16 -40.61 -53.44
N THR A 1081 57.65 -39.58 -54.15
CA THR A 1081 57.25 -39.26 -55.54
C THR A 1081 58.41 -39.23 -56.54
N GLY A 1082 59.67 -39.31 -56.07
CA GLY A 1082 60.86 -39.22 -56.92
C GLY A 1082 61.21 -37.80 -57.39
N HIS A 1083 60.50 -36.76 -56.94
CA HIS A 1083 60.69 -35.38 -57.38
C HIS A 1083 60.88 -34.41 -56.20
N TYR A 1084 61.71 -33.38 -56.39
CA TYR A 1084 62.02 -32.40 -55.34
C TYR A 1084 60.93 -31.33 -55.16
N THR A 1085 60.14 -31.03 -56.20
CA THR A 1085 59.21 -29.89 -56.25
C THR A 1085 57.78 -30.34 -56.58
N PHE A 1086 56.79 -29.54 -56.18
CA PHE A 1086 55.35 -29.88 -56.26
C PHE A 1086 54.59 -29.29 -57.47
N PHE A 1087 55.27 -28.66 -58.43
CA PHE A 1087 54.64 -27.87 -59.51
C PHE A 1087 55.10 -28.24 -60.93
N SER A 1088 54.26 -27.92 -61.92
CA SER A 1088 54.46 -28.18 -63.35
C SER A 1088 55.07 -26.99 -64.12
N LYS A 1089 55.48 -27.22 -65.37
CA LYS A 1089 56.41 -26.36 -66.13
C LYS A 1089 55.83 -25.00 -66.57
N THR A 1090 56.58 -23.94 -66.31
CA THR A 1090 56.68 -22.69 -67.12
C THR A 1090 57.98 -21.95 -66.75
N ASP A 1091 58.32 -20.85 -67.44
CA ASP A 1091 59.71 -20.34 -67.55
C ASP A 1091 60.47 -19.97 -66.26
N SER A 1092 59.81 -19.87 -65.10
CA SER A 1092 60.48 -19.75 -63.78
C SER A 1092 61.55 -20.82 -63.55
N ILE A 1093 61.39 -22.00 -64.16
CA ILE A 1093 62.36 -23.12 -64.06
C ILE A 1093 63.74 -22.73 -64.60
N LYS A 1094 63.83 -22.01 -65.74
CA LYS A 1094 65.13 -21.61 -66.32
C LYS A 1094 65.93 -20.69 -65.39
N GLN A 1095 65.25 -19.78 -64.71
CA GLN A 1095 65.90 -18.85 -63.77
C GLN A 1095 66.41 -19.58 -62.51
N VAL A 1096 65.69 -20.61 -62.05
CA VAL A 1096 66.11 -21.46 -60.92
C VAL A 1096 67.25 -22.40 -61.31
N GLU A 1097 67.23 -22.98 -62.52
CA GLU A 1097 68.32 -23.83 -63.03
C GLU A 1097 69.62 -23.01 -63.24
N GLN A 1098 69.53 -21.78 -63.78
CA GLN A 1098 70.66 -20.85 -63.86
C GLN A 1098 71.20 -20.44 -62.49
N LEU A 1099 70.35 -20.29 -61.48
CA LEU A 1099 70.80 -20.04 -60.11
C LEU A 1099 71.52 -21.26 -59.53
N ASN A 1100 71.04 -22.47 -59.83
CA ASN A 1100 71.57 -23.73 -59.32
C ASN A 1100 72.99 -24.02 -59.84
N GLU A 1101 73.28 -23.75 -61.12
CA GLU A 1101 74.64 -23.84 -61.66
C GLU A 1101 75.63 -22.89 -60.95
N SER A 1102 75.17 -21.70 -60.53
CA SER A 1102 76.03 -20.77 -59.78
C SER A 1102 76.35 -21.27 -58.35
N ILE A 1103 75.41 -21.98 -57.70
CA ILE A 1103 75.52 -22.40 -56.30
C ILE A 1103 76.33 -23.70 -56.12
N ILE A 1104 76.30 -24.61 -57.11
CA ILE A 1104 77.07 -25.86 -57.08
C ILE A 1104 78.61 -25.62 -57.11
N SER A 1105 79.05 -24.39 -57.43
CA SER A 1105 80.46 -24.05 -57.65
C SER A 1105 81.31 -23.81 -56.39
N ASN A 1106 80.73 -23.68 -55.19
CA ASN A 1106 81.46 -23.31 -53.97
C ASN A 1106 81.22 -24.28 -52.79
N ASP A 1107 82.18 -25.18 -52.60
CA ASP A 1107 82.35 -26.00 -51.39
C ASP A 1107 82.60 -25.15 -50.13
N ILE A 1108 82.23 -25.67 -48.95
CA ILE A 1108 83.16 -25.89 -47.80
C ILE A 1108 82.46 -26.67 -46.65
N LYS A 1109 83.27 -27.32 -45.82
CA LYS A 1109 82.90 -28.42 -44.90
C LYS A 1109 82.41 -27.98 -43.50
N PRO A 1110 81.74 -28.90 -42.75
CA PRO A 1110 81.04 -28.57 -41.50
C PRO A 1110 81.93 -28.62 -40.24
N PHE A 1111 81.38 -28.16 -39.11
CA PHE A 1111 81.86 -28.47 -37.76
C PHE A 1111 80.71 -28.80 -36.79
N SER A 1112 81.05 -29.28 -35.59
CA SER A 1112 80.18 -30.16 -34.78
C SER A 1112 80.16 -29.85 -33.28
N GLY A 1113 79.06 -30.23 -32.63
CA GLY A 1113 79.01 -30.51 -31.18
C GLY A 1113 78.36 -29.41 -30.32
N GLY A 1114 77.61 -29.84 -29.31
CA GLY A 1114 76.79 -29.01 -28.42
C GLY A 1114 75.52 -29.76 -28.04
#